data_AF-A0A1Q7Z303-F1
#
_entry.id   AF-A0A1Q7Z303-F1
#
_cell.length_a   1.000
_cell.length_b   1.000
_cell.length_c   1.000
_cell.angle_alpha   90.00
_cell.angle_beta   90.00
_cell.angle_gamma   90.00
#
_symmetry.space_group_name_H-M   'P 1'
#
loop_
_entity.id
_entity.type
_entity.pdbx_description
1 polymer ?
#
loop_
_entity_poly.entity_id
_entity_poly.type
_entity_poly.pdbx_seq_one_letter_code
_entity_poly.pdbx_strand_id
1 'polypeptide(L)'
;MIAGKDLLNQFKAASWRAPDEVEAFIAAAEAPQTAEFLKMLDIVSGRAPDAAVHRARLTVFARLIDKNPDKTLFAPFVKALKSAEPGLRTTLAALLPKVNSATEHGALVECLRSADAGLRATVARALQQLGGSRTVFELLTRAVSEPGFVGRVEAMDVLVGFARHQAIPALQAALLAGSPQEKVHALKHLGNAPVMGKDPAAALKAIAPLLDAQKEQEPVVIQAILSFSALSTEDDWFEYVGIFLDSDTVGMVKAAVEGLRRYNSARVMAALERKMRAGPRIIRIAVLNALEGIGTDAVLPPLVEALAHKQIPVRNRAAEVLKQLSMEGKLDVSRTVIWLLRSRDVNVRRMATEIIRSVADPDQQLWPKLMGVLRDEDWWVRERVMDALVELGGQRLTSHIVALLADPSDVIRRFAVSVLGRIKDPKALRSLVQIATQDADWWVKETAIESVAAINDARAVPYIVHIMAADPDLQPVCIQALIDMEANTAAPQVAPLCSSGSADVRYLAVKFLDKFDANEHAAAVAKLHDDPHPKVRATARDLITHWQITAQGQAAHSVSMLERLLVQLAQSEGDDLIVAAGKPVFMKKFGRVTSVNPTVLDEEQVKALLLPHLSTEQVMALQAMQDVDYSHEVKSEGLRFRANIFYQLGGLSGVFRRIRGALPEFEKLGLPPLVQSFGNLKNGLVLVGGPTGSGKSTTLAALIDYINRTSSRHIISLEDPIEVIHKRKQSLVNQREVGTHTNSFAAALRSTLREDPNVILVGEMRDLPTIEFTVVAAETGHLVFGTVHTVSAATTVDRIVAAFPPGQQQQVRSTLADSLRAVVCQYLMREKSGTGRVLAVELMVNNEAVSNLIRKGKAFQLPSVISTSREQGMQLMDSDLMRLTKEGKITAGDAYVKAVSKKDFEPFVEEEEKAAAQRRAPNFKTVAVAAVPTPAQPQAPAAGPAQAPPTRSSAQPQSSVIRPAAAGGTRKP
;
A
#
# COMPACT_ATOMS: atom_id res chain seq x y z
N MET A 1 -43.70 50.14 -19.00
CA MET A 1 -42.51 50.68 -18.33
C MET A 1 -42.89 50.99 -16.89
N ILE A 2 -42.23 50.36 -15.92
CA ILE A 2 -42.50 50.55 -14.49
C ILE A 2 -41.47 51.56 -13.96
N ALA A 3 -41.92 52.66 -13.36
CA ALA A 3 -41.06 53.75 -12.90
C ALA A 3 -41.53 54.33 -11.56
N GLY A 4 -40.69 55.10 -10.87
CA GLY A 4 -41.13 55.89 -9.72
C GLY A 4 -41.59 55.06 -8.52
N LYS A 5 -42.72 55.47 -7.93
CA LYS A 5 -43.36 54.79 -6.78
C LYS A 5 -43.85 53.39 -7.14
N ASP A 6 -44.24 53.14 -8.38
CA ASP A 6 -44.75 51.84 -8.82
C ASP A 6 -43.64 50.79 -8.88
N LEU A 7 -42.42 51.19 -9.25
CA LEU A 7 -41.22 50.34 -9.21
C LEU A 7 -40.93 49.87 -7.77
N LEU A 8 -40.94 50.80 -6.80
CA LEU A 8 -40.66 50.50 -5.39
C LEU A 8 -41.73 49.60 -4.76
N ASN A 9 -43.00 49.86 -5.07
CA ASN A 9 -44.11 49.06 -4.55
C ASN A 9 -44.07 47.63 -5.10
N GLN A 10 -43.81 47.46 -6.40
CA GLN A 10 -43.68 46.14 -7.02
C GLN A 10 -42.42 45.40 -6.53
N PHE A 11 -41.28 46.10 -6.38
CA PHE A 11 -40.05 45.50 -5.82
C PHE A 11 -40.24 44.99 -4.38
N LYS A 12 -41.01 45.71 -3.56
CA LYS A 12 -41.34 45.31 -2.18
C LYS A 12 -42.31 44.14 -2.12
N ALA A 13 -43.33 44.12 -2.99
CA ALA A 13 -44.40 43.12 -3.01
C ALA A 13 -44.02 41.83 -3.74
N ALA A 14 -43.07 41.86 -4.67
CA ALA A 14 -42.73 40.71 -5.50
C ALA A 14 -42.06 39.57 -4.70
N SER A 15 -42.53 38.36 -4.98
CA SER A 15 -42.01 37.08 -4.47
C SER A 15 -41.48 36.24 -5.63
N TRP A 16 -40.43 36.74 -6.30
CA TRP A 16 -39.81 36.05 -7.43
C TRP A 16 -39.26 34.69 -7.00
N ARG A 17 -39.75 33.62 -7.63
CA ARG A 17 -39.33 32.23 -7.37
C ARG A 17 -38.68 31.58 -8.59
N ALA A 18 -38.99 32.06 -9.80
CA ALA A 18 -38.40 31.57 -11.04
C ALA A 18 -37.46 32.63 -11.68
N PRO A 19 -36.35 32.22 -12.32
CA PRO A 19 -35.45 33.14 -13.03
C PRO A 19 -36.12 33.97 -14.13
N ASP A 20 -37.13 33.41 -14.80
CA ASP A 20 -37.85 34.08 -15.89
C ASP A 20 -38.67 35.29 -15.39
N GLU A 21 -39.19 35.22 -14.17
CA GLU A 21 -39.93 36.32 -13.53
C GLU A 21 -39.01 37.49 -13.17
N VAL A 22 -37.75 37.20 -12.83
CA VAL A 22 -36.70 38.18 -12.55
C VAL A 22 -36.32 38.91 -13.84
N GLU A 23 -36.10 38.19 -14.94
CA GLU A 23 -35.74 38.77 -16.24
C GLU A 23 -36.88 39.61 -16.83
N ALA A 24 -38.13 39.13 -16.73
CA ALA A 24 -39.31 39.89 -17.18
C ALA A 24 -39.46 41.23 -16.42
N PHE A 25 -39.23 41.22 -15.10
CA PHE A 25 -39.27 42.45 -14.29
C PHE A 25 -38.14 43.42 -14.64
N ILE A 26 -36.91 42.91 -14.81
CA ILE A 26 -35.77 43.73 -15.21
C ILE A 26 -36.02 44.35 -16.59
N ALA A 27 -36.58 43.62 -17.55
CA ALA A 27 -36.89 44.15 -18.88
C ALA A 27 -37.94 45.28 -18.83
N ALA A 28 -38.94 45.18 -17.96
CA ALA A 28 -40.05 46.14 -17.84
C ALA A 28 -39.74 47.39 -16.99
N ALA A 29 -38.71 47.33 -16.13
CA ALA A 29 -38.31 48.41 -15.23
C ALA A 29 -37.51 49.51 -15.94
N GLU A 30 -37.87 50.79 -15.71
CA GLU A 30 -37.05 51.94 -16.10
C GLU A 30 -35.81 52.09 -15.21
N ALA A 31 -34.84 52.90 -15.67
CA ALA A 31 -33.61 53.18 -14.95
C ALA A 31 -33.91 53.93 -13.63
N PRO A 32 -33.70 53.31 -12.45
CA PRO A 32 -34.07 53.94 -11.19
C PRO A 32 -33.21 55.16 -10.88
N GLN A 33 -33.79 56.15 -10.20
CA GLN A 33 -33.04 57.29 -9.69
C GLN A 33 -32.31 56.93 -8.39
N THR A 34 -31.29 57.72 -8.01
CA THR A 34 -30.48 57.52 -6.79
C THR A 34 -31.35 57.41 -5.53
N ALA A 35 -32.39 58.24 -5.40
CA ALA A 35 -33.32 58.21 -4.27
C ALA A 35 -34.14 56.91 -4.20
N GLU A 36 -34.37 56.24 -5.33
CA GLU A 36 -35.08 54.97 -5.40
C GLU A 36 -34.15 53.81 -5.05
N PHE A 37 -32.89 53.84 -5.52
CA PHE A 37 -31.87 52.86 -5.11
C PHE A 37 -31.62 52.85 -3.61
N LEU A 38 -31.63 54.01 -2.95
CA LEU A 38 -31.49 54.09 -1.49
C LEU A 38 -32.66 53.43 -0.76
N LYS A 39 -33.90 53.63 -1.25
CA LYS A 39 -35.08 52.96 -0.69
C LYS A 39 -35.08 51.46 -0.95
N MET A 40 -34.59 51.03 -2.11
CA MET A 40 -34.40 49.61 -2.42
C MET A 40 -33.32 48.98 -1.54
N LEU A 41 -32.23 49.71 -1.26
CA LEU A 41 -31.16 49.30 -0.35
C LEU A 41 -31.71 49.07 1.07
N ASP A 42 -32.58 49.93 1.57
CA ASP A 42 -33.25 49.74 2.88
C ASP A 42 -34.13 48.48 2.90
N ILE A 43 -34.83 48.20 1.79
CA ILE A 43 -35.68 47.01 1.65
C ILE A 43 -34.84 45.73 1.65
N VAL A 44 -33.73 45.68 0.91
CA VAL A 44 -32.85 44.50 0.88
C VAL A 44 -31.96 44.39 2.12
N SER A 45 -31.80 45.46 2.90
CA SER A 45 -31.10 45.42 4.19
C SER A 45 -31.98 44.87 5.33
N GLY A 46 -33.31 44.80 5.13
CA GLY A 46 -34.23 44.15 6.06
C GLY A 46 -34.26 42.63 5.94
N ARG A 47 -34.55 41.92 7.04
CA ARG A 47 -34.72 40.46 7.04
C ARG A 47 -35.99 40.06 6.30
N ALA A 48 -35.83 39.37 5.17
CA ALA A 48 -36.94 38.71 4.49
C ALA A 48 -37.21 37.32 5.12
N PRO A 49 -38.48 36.89 5.23
CA PRO A 49 -38.83 35.59 5.82
C PRO A 49 -38.44 34.37 4.96
N ASP A 50 -38.14 34.55 3.67
CA ASP A 50 -37.75 33.50 2.72
C ASP A 50 -36.40 33.83 2.05
N ALA A 51 -35.43 32.93 2.20
CA ALA A 51 -34.06 33.09 1.70
C ALA A 51 -33.94 33.00 0.17
N ALA A 52 -34.88 32.34 -0.53
CA ALA A 52 -34.88 32.26 -1.99
C ALA A 52 -35.36 33.58 -2.60
N VAL A 53 -36.44 34.13 -2.06
CA VAL A 53 -36.98 35.45 -2.44
C VAL A 53 -35.97 36.56 -2.15
N HIS A 54 -35.26 36.48 -1.01
CA HIS A 54 -34.20 37.44 -0.69
C HIS A 54 -33.06 37.42 -1.71
N ARG A 55 -32.59 36.22 -2.11
CA ARG A 55 -31.57 36.08 -3.15
C ARG A 55 -32.04 36.64 -4.50
N ALA A 56 -33.28 36.36 -4.91
CA ALA A 56 -33.84 36.92 -6.14
C ALA A 56 -33.90 38.47 -6.09
N ARG A 57 -34.28 39.06 -4.96
CA ARG A 57 -34.26 40.52 -4.74
C ARG A 57 -32.86 41.12 -4.84
N LEU A 58 -31.85 40.45 -4.29
CA LEU A 58 -30.45 40.87 -4.41
C LEU A 58 -29.98 40.83 -5.88
N THR A 59 -30.38 39.82 -6.65
CA THR A 59 -30.08 39.71 -8.08
C THR A 59 -30.74 40.84 -8.88
N VAL A 60 -32.04 41.10 -8.66
CA VAL A 60 -32.76 42.22 -9.30
C VAL A 60 -32.10 43.55 -8.94
N PHE A 61 -31.79 43.78 -7.66
CA PHE A 61 -31.10 44.99 -7.19
C PHE A 61 -29.76 45.20 -7.90
N ALA A 62 -28.94 44.15 -8.00
CA ALA A 62 -27.65 44.22 -8.68
C ALA A 62 -27.76 44.52 -10.18
N ARG A 63 -28.75 43.92 -10.85
CA ARG A 63 -29.00 44.12 -12.29
C ARG A 63 -29.60 45.49 -12.61
N LEU A 64 -30.40 46.06 -11.72
CA LEU A 64 -30.96 47.40 -11.94
C LEU A 64 -29.90 48.49 -11.84
N ILE A 65 -28.86 48.31 -11.02
CA ILE A 65 -27.71 49.23 -10.95
C ILE A 65 -26.97 49.33 -12.28
N ASP A 66 -26.94 48.25 -13.09
CA ASP A 66 -26.35 48.27 -14.42
C ASP A 66 -27.06 49.25 -15.38
N LYS A 67 -28.33 49.60 -15.11
CA LYS A 67 -29.08 50.56 -15.91
C LYS A 67 -28.76 52.03 -15.58
N ASN A 68 -28.31 52.33 -14.36
CA ASN A 68 -27.95 53.68 -13.93
C ASN A 68 -26.89 53.66 -12.81
N PRO A 69 -25.60 53.49 -13.18
CA PRO A 69 -24.50 53.45 -12.21
C PRO A 69 -24.14 54.86 -11.74
N ASP A 70 -24.82 55.35 -10.71
CA ASP A 70 -24.52 56.64 -10.07
C ASP A 70 -23.42 56.50 -8.99
N LYS A 71 -22.37 57.33 -9.08
CA LYS A 71 -21.24 57.37 -8.13
C LYS A 71 -21.65 57.81 -6.73
N THR A 72 -22.75 58.55 -6.59
CA THR A 72 -23.25 58.99 -5.27
C THR A 72 -23.73 57.82 -4.39
N LEU A 73 -23.96 56.63 -4.98
CA LEU A 73 -24.35 55.40 -4.28
C LEU A 73 -23.18 54.71 -3.56
N PHE A 74 -21.93 55.08 -3.86
CA PHE A 74 -20.75 54.44 -3.28
C PHE A 74 -20.71 54.54 -1.75
N ALA A 75 -20.81 55.75 -1.18
CA ALA A 75 -20.77 55.95 0.26
C ALA A 75 -21.93 55.24 1.01
N PRO A 76 -23.19 55.29 0.54
CA PRO A 76 -24.28 54.47 1.07
C PRO A 76 -24.01 52.97 1.06
N PHE A 77 -23.44 52.42 -0.03
CA PHE A 77 -23.11 51.00 -0.11
C PHE A 77 -22.01 50.60 0.86
N VAL A 78 -20.95 51.41 0.99
CA VAL A 78 -19.88 51.20 1.99
C VAL A 78 -20.43 51.24 3.41
N LYS A 79 -21.38 52.14 3.71
CA LYS A 79 -22.04 52.19 5.01
C LYS A 79 -22.87 50.94 5.28
N ALA A 80 -23.64 50.47 4.29
CA ALA A 80 -24.47 49.27 4.41
C ALA A 80 -23.63 47.99 4.59
N LEU A 81 -22.42 47.92 4.02
CA LEU A 81 -21.52 46.77 4.20
C LEU A 81 -21.23 46.44 5.67
N LYS A 82 -21.15 47.45 6.55
CA LYS A 82 -20.83 47.28 7.98
C LYS A 82 -21.89 46.47 8.74
N SER A 83 -23.16 46.60 8.36
CA SER A 83 -24.31 45.97 9.04
C SER A 83 -25.04 44.92 8.21
N ALA A 84 -24.66 44.72 6.94
CA ALA A 84 -25.32 43.79 6.02
C ALA A 84 -25.07 42.31 6.36
N GLU A 85 -26.02 41.44 6.00
CA GLU A 85 -25.84 39.97 6.03
C GLU A 85 -24.87 39.49 4.92
N PRO A 86 -24.24 38.30 5.03
CA PRO A 86 -23.18 37.85 4.10
C PRO A 86 -23.57 37.85 2.61
N GLY A 87 -24.82 37.53 2.28
CA GLY A 87 -25.33 37.55 0.90
C GLY A 87 -25.36 38.97 0.33
N LEU A 88 -25.94 39.92 1.08
CA LEU A 88 -25.97 41.33 0.69
C LEU A 88 -24.55 41.94 0.65
N ARG A 89 -23.65 41.57 1.59
CA ARG A 89 -22.24 42.02 1.57
C ARG A 89 -21.54 41.64 0.27
N THR A 90 -21.73 40.40 -0.18
CA THR A 90 -21.12 39.89 -1.42
C THR A 90 -21.67 40.63 -2.64
N THR A 91 -22.99 40.84 -2.70
CA THR A 91 -23.64 41.59 -3.78
C THR A 91 -23.16 43.04 -3.82
N LEU A 92 -23.17 43.75 -2.69
CA LEU A 92 -22.71 45.14 -2.60
C LEU A 92 -21.22 45.28 -2.98
N ALA A 93 -20.37 44.36 -2.53
CA ALA A 93 -18.94 44.37 -2.89
C ALA A 93 -18.70 44.22 -4.40
N ALA A 94 -19.50 43.40 -5.09
CA ALA A 94 -19.42 43.25 -6.54
C ALA A 94 -19.94 44.48 -7.31
N LEU A 95 -20.77 45.30 -6.67
CA LEU A 95 -21.36 46.51 -7.25
C LEU A 95 -20.49 47.77 -7.04
N LEU A 96 -19.65 47.80 -6.00
CA LEU A 96 -18.75 48.93 -5.71
C LEU A 96 -17.88 49.37 -6.90
N PRO A 97 -17.30 48.46 -7.72
CA PRO A 97 -16.57 48.85 -8.93
C PRO A 97 -17.40 49.60 -9.97
N LYS A 98 -18.71 49.35 -10.02
CA LYS A 98 -19.63 49.97 -10.99
C LYS A 98 -20.03 51.39 -10.59
N VAL A 99 -20.15 51.65 -9.29
CA VAL A 99 -20.49 52.97 -8.72
C VAL A 99 -19.27 53.70 -8.16
N ASN A 100 -18.08 53.41 -8.68
CA ASN A 100 -16.80 53.82 -8.10
C ASN A 100 -16.69 55.34 -7.84
N SER A 101 -16.35 55.70 -6.59
CA SER A 101 -16.04 57.07 -6.17
C SER A 101 -14.69 57.15 -5.44
N ALA A 102 -13.70 57.77 -6.08
CA ALA A 102 -12.34 57.84 -5.56
C ALA A 102 -12.21 58.67 -4.26
N THR A 103 -13.13 59.61 -4.00
CA THR A 103 -13.15 60.42 -2.78
C THR A 103 -13.57 59.62 -1.55
N GLU A 104 -14.25 58.49 -1.74
CA GLU A 104 -14.85 57.67 -0.68
C GLU A 104 -14.06 56.38 -0.41
N HIS A 105 -12.94 56.16 -1.10
CA HIS A 105 -12.06 55.00 -0.88
C HIS A 105 -11.54 54.90 0.56
N GLY A 106 -11.39 56.04 1.26
CA GLY A 106 -11.04 56.07 2.69
C GLY A 106 -12.04 55.35 3.58
N ALA A 107 -13.35 55.51 3.32
CA ALA A 107 -14.39 54.84 4.09
C ALA A 107 -14.36 53.32 3.90
N LEU A 108 -13.96 52.85 2.71
CA LEU A 108 -13.84 51.43 2.40
C LEU A 108 -12.59 50.81 3.04
N VAL A 109 -11.45 51.50 3.04
CA VAL A 109 -10.23 51.05 3.76
C VAL A 109 -10.47 50.97 5.27
N GLU A 110 -11.25 51.90 5.85
CA GLU A 110 -11.57 51.87 7.28
C GLU A 110 -12.38 50.63 7.68
N CYS A 111 -13.15 50.03 6.77
CA CYS A 111 -13.85 48.77 7.03
C CYS A 111 -12.90 47.58 7.29
N LEU A 112 -11.65 47.65 6.84
CA LEU A 112 -10.62 46.64 7.16
C LEU A 112 -10.23 46.65 8.65
N ARG A 113 -10.54 47.72 9.39
CA ARG A 113 -10.31 47.81 10.85
C ARG A 113 -11.37 47.04 11.65
N SER A 114 -12.42 46.53 11.02
CA SER A 114 -13.49 45.78 11.68
C SER A 114 -12.98 44.46 12.29
N ALA A 115 -13.54 44.08 13.44
CA ALA A 115 -13.28 42.78 14.06
C ALA A 115 -13.86 41.60 13.24
N ASP A 116 -14.85 41.85 12.38
CA ASP A 116 -15.51 40.84 11.54
C ASP A 116 -14.63 40.43 10.35
N ALA A 117 -14.11 39.20 10.39
CA ALA A 117 -13.27 38.62 9.34
C ALA A 117 -13.99 38.48 7.98
N GLY A 118 -15.29 38.20 7.98
CA GLY A 118 -16.08 38.07 6.76
C GLY A 118 -16.26 39.41 6.06
N LEU A 119 -16.40 40.49 6.82
CA LEU A 119 -16.41 41.86 6.28
C LEU A 119 -15.04 42.22 5.69
N ARG A 120 -13.93 41.96 6.39
CA ARG A 120 -12.58 42.26 5.90
C ARG A 120 -12.26 41.56 4.58
N ALA A 121 -12.54 40.26 4.48
CA ALA A 121 -12.30 39.49 3.25
C ALA A 121 -13.13 40.01 2.06
N THR A 122 -14.38 40.41 2.31
CA THR A 122 -15.28 40.95 1.28
C THR A 122 -14.81 42.32 0.79
N VAL A 123 -14.40 43.18 1.73
CA VAL A 123 -13.83 44.51 1.44
C VAL A 123 -12.50 44.39 0.69
N ALA A 124 -11.62 43.46 1.08
CA ALA A 124 -10.37 43.19 0.40
C ALA A 124 -10.59 42.80 -1.07
N ARG A 125 -11.55 41.90 -1.34
CA ARG A 125 -11.92 41.52 -2.71
C ARG A 125 -12.44 42.71 -3.52
N ALA A 126 -13.28 43.55 -2.92
CA ALA A 126 -13.77 44.76 -3.57
C ALA A 126 -12.63 45.74 -3.90
N LEU A 127 -11.69 45.94 -2.97
CA LEU A 127 -10.51 46.80 -3.17
C LEU A 127 -9.58 46.27 -4.27
N GLN A 128 -9.41 44.96 -4.39
CA GLN A 128 -8.65 44.34 -5.49
C GLN A 128 -9.29 44.61 -6.86
N GLN A 129 -10.63 44.62 -6.94
CA GLN A 129 -11.38 44.88 -8.18
C GLN A 129 -11.44 46.36 -8.56
N LEU A 130 -11.46 47.28 -7.58
CA LEU A 130 -11.47 48.72 -7.79
C LEU A 130 -10.17 49.26 -8.41
N GLY A 131 -9.08 48.48 -8.34
CA GLY A 131 -7.78 48.84 -8.90
C GLY A 131 -7.01 49.87 -8.07
N GLY A 132 -5.70 49.92 -8.31
CA GLY A 132 -4.72 50.69 -7.54
C GLY A 132 -4.76 52.20 -7.79
N SER A 133 -5.84 52.88 -7.40
CA SER A 133 -5.79 54.35 -7.33
C SER A 133 -4.68 54.80 -6.37
N ARG A 134 -3.97 55.90 -6.71
CA ARG A 134 -2.89 56.44 -5.86
C ARG A 134 -3.34 56.65 -4.42
N THR A 135 -4.59 57.09 -4.23
CA THR A 135 -5.22 57.27 -2.93
C THR A 135 -5.36 55.96 -2.15
N VAL A 136 -5.79 54.86 -2.79
CA VAL A 136 -5.91 53.54 -2.13
C VAL A 136 -4.53 52.98 -1.78
N PHE A 137 -3.54 53.17 -2.65
CA PHE A 137 -2.17 52.77 -2.37
C PHE A 137 -1.60 53.49 -1.13
N GLU A 138 -1.74 54.82 -1.06
CA GLU A 138 -1.27 55.62 0.08
C GLU A 138 -2.00 55.24 1.39
N LEU A 139 -3.32 55.05 1.34
CA LEU A 139 -4.13 54.64 2.49
C LEU A 139 -3.79 53.23 3.00
N LEU A 140 -3.65 52.25 2.10
CA LEU A 140 -3.26 50.89 2.49
C LEU A 140 -1.82 50.83 2.99
N THR A 141 -0.89 51.59 2.39
CA THR A 141 0.49 51.69 2.88
C THR A 141 0.53 52.23 4.31
N ARG A 142 -0.26 53.25 4.62
CA ARG A 142 -0.41 53.79 5.97
C ARG A 142 -1.02 52.76 6.93
N ALA A 143 -2.07 52.07 6.52
CA ALA A 143 -2.74 51.05 7.34
C ALA A 143 -1.82 49.85 7.66
N VAL A 144 -1.04 49.39 6.68
CA VAL A 144 -0.07 48.30 6.85
C VAL A 144 1.08 48.69 7.80
N SER A 145 1.42 49.98 7.84
CA SER A 145 2.48 50.53 8.71
C SER A 145 2.00 50.81 10.14
N GLU A 146 0.69 50.82 10.39
CA GLU A 146 0.11 51.16 11.70
C GLU A 146 0.29 50.01 12.71
N PRO A 147 0.82 50.25 13.92
CA PRO A 147 0.88 49.21 14.96
C PRO A 147 -0.52 48.74 15.40
N GLY A 148 -0.74 47.42 15.50
CA GLY A 148 -2.00 46.85 15.99
C GLY A 148 -3.19 46.89 15.03
N PHE A 149 -2.99 47.22 13.75
CA PHE A 149 -4.05 47.20 12.75
C PHE A 149 -4.59 45.77 12.51
N VAL A 150 -5.86 45.54 12.81
CA VAL A 150 -6.50 44.20 12.80
C VAL A 150 -6.51 43.55 11.41
N GLY A 151 -6.71 44.33 10.35
CA GLY A 151 -6.84 43.83 8.96
C GLY A 151 -5.54 43.87 8.16
N ARG A 152 -4.36 43.79 8.80
CA ARG A 152 -3.06 43.98 8.13
C ARG A 152 -2.82 42.95 7.04
N VAL A 153 -3.19 41.70 7.28
CA VAL A 153 -3.03 40.57 6.32
C VAL A 153 -3.81 40.86 5.05
N GLU A 154 -5.09 41.20 5.17
CA GLU A 154 -5.96 41.53 4.05
C GLU A 154 -5.48 42.78 3.32
N ALA A 155 -5.00 43.79 4.04
CA ALA A 155 -4.41 44.98 3.44
C ALA A 155 -3.14 44.68 2.62
N MET A 156 -2.27 43.79 3.11
CA MET A 156 -1.09 43.32 2.38
C MET A 156 -1.49 42.55 1.10
N ASP A 157 -2.46 41.65 1.18
CA ASP A 157 -2.95 40.87 0.03
C ASP A 157 -3.51 41.77 -1.08
N VAL A 158 -4.25 42.80 -0.69
CA VAL A 158 -4.80 43.80 -1.62
C VAL A 158 -3.65 44.58 -2.26
N LEU A 159 -2.74 45.11 -1.45
CA LEU A 159 -1.61 45.92 -1.90
C LEU A 159 -0.70 45.16 -2.87
N VAL A 160 -0.34 43.91 -2.55
CA VAL A 160 0.50 43.05 -3.41
C VAL A 160 -0.22 42.72 -4.72
N GLY A 161 -1.52 42.48 -4.68
CA GLY A 161 -2.33 42.14 -5.85
C GLY A 161 -2.25 43.16 -6.98
N PHE A 162 -2.30 44.46 -6.66
CA PHE A 162 -2.24 45.52 -7.69
C PHE A 162 -0.87 46.21 -7.81
N ALA A 163 -0.13 46.41 -6.70
CA ALA A 163 1.14 47.17 -6.72
C ALA A 163 2.37 46.28 -6.98
N ARG A 164 2.27 44.96 -6.78
CA ARG A 164 3.36 43.99 -7.01
C ARG A 164 4.67 44.47 -6.33
N HIS A 165 5.79 44.58 -7.06
CA HIS A 165 7.05 45.13 -6.57
C HIS A 165 6.96 46.54 -5.91
N GLN A 166 6.00 47.39 -6.27
CA GLN A 166 5.83 48.70 -5.62
C GLN A 166 5.29 48.59 -4.18
N ALA A 167 4.82 47.42 -3.77
CA ALA A 167 4.39 47.13 -2.41
C ALA A 167 5.55 46.88 -1.43
N ILE A 168 6.79 46.70 -1.90
CA ILE A 168 7.94 46.32 -1.07
C ILE A 168 8.15 47.26 0.14
N PRO A 169 8.10 48.61 0.01
CA PRO A 169 8.27 49.50 1.16
C PRO A 169 7.18 49.31 2.24
N ALA A 170 5.95 49.04 1.82
CA ALA A 170 4.84 48.79 2.75
C ALA A 170 4.98 47.43 3.45
N LEU A 171 5.41 46.39 2.72
CA LEU A 171 5.72 45.09 3.30
C LEU A 171 6.89 45.19 4.29
N GLN A 172 7.92 45.98 3.98
CA GLN A 172 9.03 46.26 4.90
C GLN A 172 8.53 46.94 6.19
N ALA A 173 7.61 47.89 6.09
CA ALA A 173 6.98 48.49 7.27
C ALA A 173 6.18 47.46 8.09
N ALA A 174 5.48 46.53 7.42
CA ALA A 174 4.78 45.42 8.07
C ALA A 174 5.73 44.49 8.84
N LEU A 175 6.93 44.24 8.29
CA LEU A 175 7.95 43.42 8.94
C LEU A 175 8.49 44.05 10.24
N LEU A 176 8.51 45.38 10.33
CA LEU A 176 8.96 46.10 11.52
C LEU A 176 7.87 46.22 12.60
N ALA A 177 6.61 46.41 12.21
CA ALA A 177 5.51 46.72 13.13
C ALA A 177 4.57 45.54 13.43
N GLY A 178 4.63 44.46 12.66
CA GLY A 178 3.70 43.34 12.72
C GLY A 178 4.04 42.26 13.75
N SER A 179 3.02 41.50 14.15
CA SER A 179 3.12 40.25 14.89
C SER A 179 3.85 39.16 14.10
N PRO A 180 4.36 38.09 14.75
CA PRO A 180 5.10 37.02 14.05
C PRO A 180 4.32 36.38 12.88
N GLN A 181 3.00 36.21 13.02
CA GLN A 181 2.16 35.65 11.96
C GLN A 181 2.03 36.60 10.76
N GLU A 182 1.89 37.91 11.01
CA GLU A 182 1.86 38.94 9.97
C GLU A 182 3.22 39.05 9.26
N LYS A 183 4.33 38.97 10.02
CA LYS A 183 5.69 38.95 9.45
C LYS A 183 5.88 37.76 8.50
N VAL A 184 5.47 36.56 8.92
CA VAL A 184 5.52 35.34 8.07
C VAL A 184 4.71 35.54 6.78
N HIS A 185 3.53 36.16 6.88
CA HIS A 185 2.69 36.43 5.70
C HIS A 185 3.35 37.44 4.75
N ALA A 186 3.90 38.53 5.28
CA ALA A 186 4.65 39.52 4.50
C ALA A 186 5.87 38.89 3.81
N LEU A 187 6.62 38.03 4.50
CA LEU A 187 7.76 37.30 3.94
C LEU A 187 7.35 36.37 2.78
N LYS A 188 6.20 35.69 2.87
CA LYS A 188 5.70 34.84 1.76
C LYS A 188 5.45 35.66 0.50
N HIS A 189 4.89 36.86 0.63
CA HIS A 189 4.69 37.78 -0.49
C HIS A 189 6.01 38.28 -1.07
N LEU A 190 6.95 38.65 -0.21
CA LEU A 190 8.29 39.07 -0.65
C LEU A 190 9.05 37.94 -1.36
N GLY A 191 8.86 36.68 -0.97
CA GLY A 191 9.48 35.51 -1.63
C GLY A 191 8.84 35.08 -2.95
N ASN A 192 7.75 35.73 -3.39
CA ASN A 192 7.04 35.34 -4.60
C ASN A 192 7.73 35.89 -5.87
N ALA A 193 8.60 35.07 -6.46
CA ALA A 193 9.42 35.44 -7.62
C ALA A 193 8.62 36.01 -8.82
N PRO A 194 7.48 35.41 -9.26
CA PRO A 194 6.63 36.00 -10.30
C PRO A 194 6.13 37.42 -10.02
N VAL A 195 5.91 37.77 -8.75
CA VAL A 195 5.33 39.07 -8.35
C VAL A 195 6.43 40.12 -8.12
N MET A 196 7.57 39.70 -7.57
CA MET A 196 8.69 40.58 -7.18
C MET A 196 9.80 40.68 -8.24
N GLY A 197 9.69 39.95 -9.36
CA GLY A 197 10.75 39.79 -10.37
C GLY A 197 11.25 41.05 -11.09
N LYS A 198 10.62 42.22 -10.89
CA LYS A 198 11.13 43.51 -11.41
C LYS A 198 12.16 44.18 -10.50
N ASP A 199 12.14 43.89 -9.20
CA ASP A 199 13.07 44.46 -8.22
C ASP A 199 13.36 43.44 -7.08
N PRO A 200 14.07 42.35 -7.39
CA PRO A 200 14.45 41.35 -6.39
C PRO A 200 15.44 41.92 -5.36
N ALA A 201 16.25 42.91 -5.73
CA ALA A 201 17.25 43.51 -4.85
C ALA A 201 16.60 44.25 -3.67
N ALA A 202 15.52 45.02 -3.92
CA ALA A 202 14.78 45.68 -2.85
C ALA A 202 14.10 44.67 -1.91
N ALA A 203 13.56 43.57 -2.46
CA ALA A 203 12.95 42.51 -1.65
C ALA A 203 13.98 41.78 -0.78
N LEU A 204 15.15 41.43 -1.32
CA LEU A 204 16.26 40.82 -0.57
C LEU A 204 16.76 41.73 0.56
N LYS A 205 16.91 43.04 0.28
CA LYS A 205 17.28 44.04 1.29
C LYS A 205 16.25 44.16 2.43
N ALA A 206 14.97 43.97 2.13
CA ALA A 206 13.91 43.97 3.14
C ALA A 206 13.88 42.68 3.98
N ILE A 207 14.24 41.54 3.40
CA ILE A 207 14.26 40.24 4.10
C ILE A 207 15.52 40.06 4.95
N ALA A 208 16.69 40.53 4.47
CA ALA A 208 18.00 40.27 5.09
C ALA A 208 18.08 40.54 6.61
N PRO A 209 17.50 41.63 7.17
CA PRO A 209 17.55 41.89 8.61
C PRO A 209 16.87 40.82 9.47
N LEU A 210 15.92 40.06 8.91
CA LEU A 210 15.17 39.01 9.61
C LEU A 210 15.87 37.64 9.58
N LEU A 211 17.03 37.56 8.91
CA LEU A 211 17.92 36.40 8.97
C LEU A 211 18.81 36.43 10.22
N ASP A 212 18.64 37.40 11.13
CA ASP A 212 19.31 37.38 12.43
C ASP A 212 18.53 36.53 13.45
N ALA A 213 18.93 35.27 13.59
CA ALA A 213 18.27 34.30 14.47
C ALA A 213 18.31 34.66 15.96
N GLN A 214 19.15 35.61 16.39
CA GLN A 214 19.20 36.07 17.77
C GLN A 214 18.12 37.12 18.09
N LYS A 215 17.57 37.79 17.08
CA LYS A 215 16.64 38.92 17.24
C LYS A 215 15.19 38.57 16.91
N GLU A 216 14.94 37.50 16.17
CA GLU A 216 13.62 37.15 15.65
C GLU A 216 13.18 35.74 16.07
N GLN A 217 11.87 35.50 16.05
CA GLN A 217 11.30 34.20 16.41
C GLN A 217 11.53 33.15 15.31
N GLU A 218 11.70 31.89 15.71
CA GLU A 218 12.01 30.76 14.80
C GLU A 218 11.11 30.69 13.54
N PRO A 219 9.76 30.82 13.60
CA PRO A 219 8.92 30.73 12.40
C PRO A 219 9.17 31.85 11.39
N VAL A 220 9.55 33.04 11.87
CA VAL A 220 9.86 34.21 11.03
C VAL A 220 11.17 33.97 10.30
N VAL A 221 12.20 33.50 11.01
CA VAL A 221 13.52 33.20 10.45
C VAL A 221 13.43 32.08 9.40
N ILE A 222 12.69 31.00 9.68
CA ILE A 222 12.46 29.90 8.73
C ILE A 222 11.82 30.42 7.44
N GLN A 223 10.77 31.24 7.54
CA GLN A 223 10.11 31.80 6.36
C GLN A 223 11.03 32.80 5.64
N ALA A 224 11.84 33.57 6.36
CA ALA A 224 12.81 34.50 5.79
C ALA A 224 13.85 33.74 4.95
N ILE A 225 14.37 32.62 5.46
CA ILE A 225 15.30 31.74 4.72
C ILE A 225 14.68 31.27 3.40
N LEU A 226 13.44 30.76 3.42
CA LEU A 226 12.74 30.27 2.23
C LEU A 226 12.50 31.39 1.21
N SER A 227 12.01 32.54 1.68
CA SER A 227 11.71 33.68 0.83
C SER A 227 12.96 34.33 0.25
N PHE A 228 14.05 34.41 1.01
CA PHE A 228 15.34 34.89 0.53
C PHE A 228 15.90 33.94 -0.54
N SER A 229 15.88 32.64 -0.27
CA SER A 229 16.35 31.60 -1.20
C SER A 229 15.58 31.56 -2.52
N ALA A 230 14.32 32.01 -2.52
CA ALA A 230 13.51 32.09 -3.72
C ALA A 230 13.92 33.25 -4.66
N LEU A 231 14.69 34.22 -4.19
CA LEU A 231 15.07 35.42 -4.96
C LEU A 231 16.58 35.60 -5.12
N SER A 232 17.39 35.05 -4.22
CA SER A 232 18.84 35.28 -4.16
C SER A 232 19.61 34.66 -5.34
N THR A 233 20.77 35.23 -5.64
CA THR A 233 21.80 34.55 -6.43
C THR A 233 22.49 33.48 -5.57
N GLU A 234 23.29 32.60 -6.18
CA GLU A 234 24.03 31.57 -5.42
C GLU A 234 25.00 32.20 -4.40
N ASP A 235 25.69 33.29 -4.79
CA ASP A 235 26.67 33.96 -3.93
C ASP A 235 25.98 34.62 -2.73
N ASP A 236 24.91 35.37 -2.98
CA ASP A 236 24.09 35.98 -1.91
C ASP A 236 23.51 34.90 -0.98
N TRP A 237 23.11 33.76 -1.54
CA TRP A 237 22.57 32.66 -0.75
C TRP A 237 23.62 32.12 0.23
N PHE A 238 24.84 31.86 -0.22
CA PHE A 238 25.89 31.35 0.67
C PHE A 238 26.37 32.39 1.68
N GLU A 239 26.37 33.68 1.33
CA GLU A 239 26.74 34.76 2.24
C GLU A 239 25.74 34.91 3.40
N TYR A 240 24.44 34.96 3.08
CA TYR A 240 23.40 35.28 4.08
C TYR A 240 22.71 34.05 4.67
N VAL A 241 22.47 33.00 3.88
CA VAL A 241 21.73 31.80 4.31
C VAL A 241 22.66 30.64 4.64
N GLY A 242 23.86 30.59 4.06
CA GLY A 242 24.79 29.47 4.22
C GLY A 242 25.10 29.09 5.68
N ILE A 243 25.12 30.07 6.58
CA ILE A 243 25.35 29.88 8.03
C ILE A 243 24.30 28.94 8.65
N PHE A 244 23.05 28.98 8.17
CA PHE A 244 21.96 28.16 8.70
C PHE A 244 22.05 26.69 8.37
N LEU A 245 22.90 26.30 7.41
CA LEU A 245 23.15 24.88 7.15
C LEU A 245 23.69 24.19 8.40
N ASP A 246 24.50 24.88 9.21
CA ASP A 246 25.15 24.35 10.42
C ASP A 246 24.43 24.74 11.71
N SER A 247 23.18 25.22 11.63
CA SER A 247 22.35 25.53 12.81
C SER A 247 21.91 24.27 13.57
N ASP A 248 21.74 24.39 14.89
CA ASP A 248 21.21 23.32 15.75
C ASP A 248 19.70 23.07 15.54
N THR A 249 18.99 24.04 14.94
CA THR A 249 17.55 23.97 14.73
C THR A 249 17.20 23.27 13.41
N VAL A 250 16.60 22.08 13.51
CA VAL A 250 16.22 21.25 12.35
C VAL A 250 15.34 22.01 11.33
N GLY A 251 14.45 22.88 11.80
CA GLY A 251 13.58 23.69 10.93
C GLY A 251 14.36 24.66 10.01
N MET A 252 15.39 25.32 10.55
CA MET A 252 16.23 26.26 9.81
C MET A 252 17.13 25.53 8.81
N VAL A 253 17.74 24.42 9.22
CA VAL A 253 18.57 23.58 8.33
C VAL A 253 17.73 23.04 7.18
N LYS A 254 16.49 22.58 7.46
CA LYS A 254 15.57 22.10 6.43
C LYS A 254 15.25 23.20 5.41
N ALA A 255 14.91 24.41 5.89
CA ALA A 255 14.60 25.54 5.02
C ALA A 255 15.80 25.95 4.15
N ALA A 256 17.01 25.96 4.72
CA ALA A 256 18.23 26.23 3.97
C ALA A 256 18.48 25.16 2.89
N VAL A 257 18.37 23.88 3.23
CA VAL A 257 18.51 22.78 2.25
C VAL A 257 17.48 22.87 1.12
N GLU A 258 16.25 23.25 1.42
CA GLU A 258 15.20 23.42 0.41
C GLU A 258 15.49 24.61 -0.54
N GLY A 259 16.15 25.65 -0.03
CA GLY A 259 16.63 26.78 -0.84
C GLY A 259 17.66 26.39 -1.91
N LEU A 260 18.45 25.34 -1.66
CA LEU A 260 19.48 24.86 -2.59
C LEU A 260 18.93 24.19 -3.86
N ARG A 261 17.63 23.87 -3.90
CA ARG A 261 16.95 23.17 -5.00
C ARG A 261 17.15 23.82 -6.38
N ARG A 262 17.46 25.12 -6.42
CA ARG A 262 17.53 25.93 -7.64
C ARG A 262 18.92 26.05 -8.25
N TYR A 263 19.96 25.69 -7.50
CA TYR A 263 21.34 25.89 -7.92
C TYR A 263 21.98 24.55 -8.32
N ASN A 264 22.68 24.54 -9.46
CA ASN A 264 23.33 23.35 -10.00
C ASN A 264 24.85 23.55 -10.06
N SER A 265 25.48 23.84 -8.93
CA SER A 265 26.93 24.02 -8.82
C SER A 265 27.57 22.90 -8.02
N ALA A 266 28.88 22.68 -8.24
CA ALA A 266 29.65 21.71 -7.45
C ALA A 266 29.67 22.07 -5.96
N ARG A 267 29.61 23.38 -5.63
CA ARG A 267 29.55 23.90 -4.26
C ARG A 267 28.26 23.46 -3.57
N VAL A 268 27.14 23.52 -4.28
CA VAL A 268 25.81 23.09 -3.79
C VAL A 268 25.77 21.58 -3.59
N MET A 269 26.27 20.80 -4.56
CA MET A 269 26.33 19.34 -4.42
C MET A 269 27.15 18.91 -3.21
N ALA A 270 28.33 19.53 -2.99
CA ALA A 270 29.15 19.24 -1.82
C ALA A 270 28.46 19.59 -0.49
N ALA A 271 27.64 20.66 -0.45
CA ALA A 271 26.87 21.02 0.72
C ALA A 271 25.74 20.01 1.01
N LEU A 272 25.02 19.59 -0.03
CA LEU A 272 23.96 18.59 0.06
C LEU A 272 24.51 17.22 0.48
N GLU A 273 25.63 16.77 -0.10
CA GLU A 273 26.31 15.52 0.29
C GLU A 273 26.72 15.52 1.76
N ARG A 274 27.30 16.62 2.25
CA ARG A 274 27.68 16.75 3.66
C ARG A 274 26.47 16.58 4.58
N LYS A 275 25.34 17.20 4.23
CA LYS A 275 24.09 17.07 5.02
C LYS A 275 23.42 15.72 4.85
N MET A 276 23.60 15.06 3.70
CA MET A 276 23.15 13.68 3.50
C MET A 276 23.88 12.70 4.42
N ARG A 277 25.19 12.88 4.62
CA ARG A 277 26.02 12.05 5.50
C ARG A 277 25.76 12.28 6.99
N ALA A 278 25.78 13.55 7.40
CA ALA A 278 25.76 13.91 8.82
C ALA A 278 24.36 14.25 9.37
N GLY A 279 23.39 14.59 8.52
CA GLY A 279 22.08 15.09 8.96
C GLY A 279 21.16 14.00 9.56
N PRO A 280 20.17 14.38 10.38
CA PRO A 280 19.12 13.46 10.83
C PRO A 280 18.18 13.10 9.66
N ARG A 281 17.33 12.08 9.85
CA ARG A 281 16.42 11.55 8.81
C ARG A 281 15.63 12.64 8.06
N ILE A 282 15.10 13.63 8.80
CA ILE A 282 14.30 14.72 8.24
C ILE A 282 15.11 15.56 7.24
N ILE A 283 16.37 15.85 7.57
CA ILE A 283 17.28 16.60 6.70
C ILE A 283 17.71 15.76 5.50
N ARG A 284 17.98 14.47 5.67
CA ARG A 284 18.30 13.57 4.54
C ARG A 284 17.17 13.53 3.51
N ILE A 285 15.91 13.46 3.97
CA ILE A 285 14.75 13.52 3.07
C ILE A 285 14.64 14.90 2.40
N ALA A 286 14.90 15.99 3.13
CA ALA A 286 14.92 17.34 2.55
C ALA A 286 16.02 17.48 1.47
N VAL A 287 17.20 16.89 1.68
CA VAL A 287 18.27 16.83 0.68
C VAL A 287 17.79 16.08 -0.57
N LEU A 288 17.15 14.92 -0.41
CA LEU A 288 16.60 14.16 -1.55
C LEU A 288 15.56 14.96 -2.35
N ASN A 289 14.71 15.74 -1.68
CA ASN A 289 13.75 16.62 -2.34
C ASN A 289 14.44 17.79 -3.07
N ALA A 290 15.55 18.31 -2.53
CA ALA A 290 16.35 19.32 -3.20
C ALA A 290 17.02 18.74 -4.46
N LEU A 291 17.58 17.53 -4.38
CA LEU A 291 18.19 16.82 -5.51
C LEU A 291 17.20 16.52 -6.63
N GLU A 292 15.97 16.12 -6.30
CA GLU A 292 14.87 15.94 -7.26
C GLU A 292 14.60 17.22 -8.06
N GLY A 293 14.66 18.38 -7.40
CA GLY A 293 14.47 19.66 -8.07
C GLY A 293 15.62 20.09 -8.96
N ILE A 294 16.86 19.72 -8.63
CA ILE A 294 18.03 20.02 -9.47
C ILE A 294 18.00 19.15 -10.72
N GLY A 295 17.77 17.84 -10.56
CA GLY A 295 17.48 16.91 -11.64
C GLY A 295 18.54 16.83 -12.75
N THR A 296 19.83 16.95 -12.41
CA THR A 296 20.96 16.80 -13.35
C THR A 296 21.76 15.55 -13.05
N ASP A 297 22.60 15.08 -13.97
CA ASP A 297 23.46 13.89 -13.75
C ASP A 297 24.35 13.98 -12.50
N ALA A 298 24.66 15.21 -12.06
CA ALA A 298 25.44 15.46 -10.85
C ALA A 298 24.76 14.98 -9.55
N VAL A 299 23.45 14.70 -9.58
CA VAL A 299 22.71 14.16 -8.42
C VAL A 299 22.89 12.65 -8.23
N LEU A 300 23.44 11.93 -9.21
CA LEU A 300 23.56 10.48 -9.17
C LEU A 300 24.43 9.96 -8.01
N PRO A 301 25.64 10.49 -7.75
CA PRO A 301 26.46 9.99 -6.64
C PRO A 301 25.78 10.14 -5.26
N PRO A 302 25.18 11.29 -4.90
CA PRO A 302 24.39 11.43 -3.68
C PRO A 302 23.20 10.47 -3.59
N LEU A 303 22.48 10.26 -4.70
CA LEU A 303 21.33 9.34 -4.73
C LEU A 303 21.75 7.89 -4.52
N VAL A 304 22.91 7.47 -5.04
CA VAL A 304 23.39 6.09 -4.83
C VAL A 304 23.89 5.86 -3.43
N GLU A 305 24.56 6.85 -2.83
CA GLU A 305 24.87 6.80 -1.41
C GLU A 305 23.58 6.69 -0.57
N ALA A 306 22.51 7.37 -0.98
CA ALA A 306 21.19 7.27 -0.35
C ALA A 306 20.49 5.92 -0.56
N LEU A 307 20.68 5.27 -1.71
CA LEU A 307 20.16 3.93 -1.99
C LEU A 307 20.85 2.84 -1.15
N ALA A 308 22.13 3.03 -0.81
CA ALA A 308 22.88 2.16 0.10
C ALA A 308 22.60 2.44 1.59
N HIS A 309 21.75 3.42 1.90
CA HIS A 309 21.58 3.92 3.26
C HIS A 309 20.90 2.90 4.19
N LYS A 310 21.31 2.80 5.46
CA LYS A 310 20.73 1.84 6.43
C LYS A 310 19.24 2.05 6.70
N GLN A 311 18.77 3.30 6.68
CA GLN A 311 17.37 3.64 6.94
C GLN A 311 16.48 3.43 5.71
N ILE A 312 15.47 2.56 5.84
CA ILE A 312 14.50 2.25 4.78
C ILE A 312 13.83 3.48 4.17
N PRO A 313 13.35 4.49 4.95
CA PRO A 313 12.67 5.65 4.36
C PRO A 313 13.57 6.48 3.43
N VAL A 314 14.87 6.55 3.73
CA VAL A 314 15.85 7.27 2.92
C VAL A 314 16.09 6.52 1.61
N ARG A 315 16.23 5.19 1.66
CA ARG A 315 16.37 4.35 0.45
C ARG A 315 15.15 4.44 -0.45
N ASN A 316 13.96 4.31 0.12
CA ASN A 316 12.71 4.35 -0.64
C ASN A 316 12.50 5.71 -1.30
N ARG A 317 12.82 6.80 -0.58
CA ARG A 317 12.73 8.14 -1.17
C ARG A 317 13.78 8.36 -2.26
N ALA A 318 15.01 7.89 -2.07
CA ALA A 318 16.05 7.98 -3.10
C ALA A 318 15.68 7.19 -4.37
N ALA A 319 15.08 6.00 -4.19
CA ALA A 319 14.55 5.19 -5.28
C ALA A 319 13.42 5.87 -6.03
N GLU A 320 12.48 6.49 -5.30
CA GLU A 320 11.39 7.26 -5.90
C GLU A 320 11.92 8.45 -6.70
N VAL A 321 12.86 9.22 -6.15
CA VAL A 321 13.49 10.35 -6.84
C VAL A 321 14.19 9.87 -8.12
N LEU A 322 14.95 8.77 -8.03
CA LEU A 322 15.64 8.23 -9.20
C LEU A 322 14.67 7.77 -10.29
N LYS A 323 13.54 7.15 -9.90
CA LYS A 323 12.47 6.76 -10.82
C LYS A 323 11.79 7.98 -11.46
N GLN A 324 11.48 9.02 -10.69
CA GLN A 324 10.86 10.24 -11.22
C GLN A 324 11.78 10.94 -12.21
N LEU A 325 13.06 11.13 -11.86
CA LEU A 325 14.05 11.74 -12.78
C LEU A 325 14.25 10.91 -14.05
N SER A 326 14.17 9.58 -13.94
CA SER A 326 14.18 8.66 -15.08
C SER A 326 12.94 8.80 -15.96
N MET A 327 11.74 8.93 -15.38
CA MET A 327 10.48 9.14 -16.11
C MET A 327 10.41 10.50 -16.80
N GLU A 328 10.98 11.54 -16.17
CA GLU A 328 11.09 12.89 -16.74
C GLU A 328 12.15 13.00 -17.85
N GLY A 329 12.91 11.93 -18.12
CA GLY A 329 13.96 11.90 -19.15
C GLY A 329 15.20 12.73 -18.80
N LYS A 330 15.38 13.09 -17.52
CA LYS A 330 16.50 13.92 -17.04
C LYS A 330 17.79 13.14 -16.81
N LEU A 331 17.72 11.80 -16.77
CA LEU A 331 18.85 10.91 -16.53
C LEU A 331 18.93 9.82 -17.62
N ASP A 332 20.13 9.46 -18.05
CA ASP A 332 20.37 8.27 -18.88
C ASP A 332 20.17 6.99 -18.03
N VAL A 333 18.99 6.41 -18.17
CA VAL A 333 18.51 5.30 -17.35
C VAL A 333 19.31 4.03 -17.61
N SER A 334 19.68 3.76 -18.86
CA SER A 334 20.44 2.57 -19.25
C SER A 334 21.83 2.58 -18.63
N ARG A 335 22.55 3.71 -18.72
CA ARG A 335 23.86 3.86 -18.07
C ARG A 335 23.75 3.75 -16.55
N THR A 336 22.74 4.38 -15.97
CA THR A 336 22.50 4.39 -14.52
C THR A 336 22.23 2.98 -14.00
N VAL A 337 21.33 2.23 -14.63
CA VAL A 337 21.01 0.84 -14.26
C VAL A 337 22.24 -0.07 -14.32
N ILE A 338 23.02 0.00 -15.40
CA ILE A 338 24.25 -0.81 -15.55
C ILE A 338 25.24 -0.48 -14.43
N TRP A 339 25.38 0.80 -14.10
CA TRP A 339 26.28 1.23 -13.04
C TRP A 339 25.80 0.78 -11.65
N LEU A 340 24.49 0.89 -11.38
CA LEU A 340 23.89 0.41 -10.12
C LEU A 340 24.03 -1.10 -9.93
N LEU A 341 23.86 -1.89 -10.99
CA LEU A 341 24.03 -3.35 -10.96
C LEU A 341 25.48 -3.78 -10.64
N ARG A 342 26.47 -2.91 -10.84
CA ARG A 342 27.87 -3.16 -10.46
C ARG A 342 28.17 -2.82 -9.00
N SER A 343 27.21 -2.30 -8.26
CA SER A 343 27.41 -1.93 -6.86
C SER A 343 27.70 -3.17 -6.00
N ARG A 344 28.63 -3.03 -5.05
CA ARG A 344 28.88 -4.07 -4.04
C ARG A 344 27.70 -4.23 -3.07
N ASP A 345 26.89 -3.19 -2.92
CA ASP A 345 25.71 -3.22 -2.05
C ASP A 345 24.53 -3.92 -2.73
N VAL A 346 24.05 -4.99 -2.09
CA VAL A 346 22.93 -5.80 -2.57
C VAL A 346 21.65 -4.97 -2.71
N ASN A 347 21.41 -4.00 -1.83
CA ASN A 347 20.19 -3.17 -1.88
C ASN A 347 20.20 -2.25 -3.10
N VAL A 348 21.39 -1.74 -3.47
CA VAL A 348 21.56 -0.91 -4.67
C VAL A 348 21.32 -1.76 -5.92
N ARG A 349 21.85 -3.00 -5.97
CA ARG A 349 21.59 -3.92 -7.08
C ARG A 349 20.11 -4.31 -7.19
N ARG A 350 19.45 -4.60 -6.07
CA ARG A 350 18.00 -4.90 -6.04
C ARG A 350 17.17 -3.73 -6.56
N MET A 351 17.50 -2.51 -6.15
CA MET A 351 16.82 -1.32 -6.67
C MET A 351 17.05 -1.15 -8.18
N ALA A 352 18.26 -1.40 -8.66
CA ALA A 352 18.53 -1.40 -10.10
C ALA A 352 17.58 -2.36 -10.84
N THR A 353 17.31 -3.55 -10.28
CA THR A 353 16.37 -4.50 -10.88
C THR A 353 14.90 -4.05 -10.89
N GLU A 354 14.49 -3.19 -9.95
CA GLU A 354 13.15 -2.59 -9.97
C GLU A 354 13.03 -1.54 -11.08
N ILE A 355 14.11 -0.79 -11.33
CA ILE A 355 14.14 0.26 -12.34
C ILE A 355 14.14 -0.36 -13.75
N ILE A 356 14.87 -1.46 -13.99
CA ILE A 356 15.02 -2.11 -15.32
C ILE A 356 13.68 -2.28 -16.05
N ARG A 357 12.61 -2.68 -15.34
CA ARG A 357 11.29 -2.96 -15.95
C ARG A 357 10.53 -1.71 -16.38
N SER A 358 10.88 -0.57 -15.82
CA SER A 358 10.29 0.74 -16.17
C SER A 358 11.08 1.48 -17.26
N VAL A 359 12.14 0.85 -17.81
CA VAL A 359 13.02 1.47 -18.81
C VAL A 359 12.67 1.00 -20.20
N ALA A 360 12.52 1.95 -21.14
CA ALA A 360 12.58 1.64 -22.56
C ALA A 360 14.07 1.49 -22.97
N ASP A 361 14.45 0.36 -23.56
CA ASP A 361 15.80 0.11 -24.13
C ASP A 361 15.76 0.19 -25.67
N PRO A 362 15.64 1.40 -26.26
CA PRO A 362 15.55 1.56 -27.70
C PRO A 362 16.81 1.09 -28.44
N ASP A 363 17.98 1.19 -27.80
CA ASP A 363 19.27 0.81 -28.39
C ASP A 363 19.64 -0.68 -28.19
N GLN A 364 18.81 -1.44 -27.46
CA GLN A 364 19.00 -2.88 -27.19
C GLN A 364 20.35 -3.21 -26.53
N GLN A 365 20.92 -2.28 -25.77
CA GLN A 365 22.24 -2.45 -25.15
C GLN A 365 22.17 -3.06 -23.75
N LEU A 366 20.97 -3.21 -23.17
CA LEU A 366 20.79 -3.61 -21.79
C LEU A 366 20.83 -5.14 -21.65
N TRP A 367 20.09 -5.88 -22.47
CA TRP A 367 19.99 -7.34 -22.34
C TRP A 367 21.34 -8.09 -22.44
N PRO A 368 22.33 -7.72 -23.29
CA PRO A 368 23.61 -8.43 -23.33
C PRO A 368 24.42 -8.25 -22.03
N LYS A 369 24.28 -7.10 -21.37
CA LYS A 369 24.95 -6.81 -20.09
C LYS A 369 24.26 -7.48 -18.91
N LEU A 370 22.93 -7.61 -18.97
CA LEU A 370 22.14 -8.34 -17.98
C LEU A 370 22.46 -9.84 -17.94
N MET A 371 22.89 -10.43 -19.06
CA MET A 371 23.37 -11.83 -19.09
C MET A 371 24.51 -12.10 -18.10
N GLY A 372 25.42 -11.14 -17.90
CA GLY A 372 26.50 -11.27 -16.93
C GLY A 372 26.02 -11.26 -15.47
N VAL A 373 24.85 -10.65 -15.22
CA VAL A 373 24.24 -10.51 -13.88
C VAL A 373 23.44 -11.77 -13.49
N LEU A 374 23.20 -12.70 -14.42
CA LEU A 374 22.64 -14.01 -14.09
C LEU A 374 23.52 -14.82 -13.12
N ARG A 375 24.80 -14.43 -12.97
CA ARG A 375 25.75 -15.00 -12.01
C ARG A 375 25.91 -14.17 -10.72
N ASP A 376 25.00 -13.22 -10.45
CA ASP A 376 25.03 -12.44 -9.20
C ASP A 376 24.96 -13.36 -7.97
N GLU A 377 25.60 -12.97 -6.87
CA GLU A 377 25.54 -13.72 -5.61
C GLU A 377 24.13 -13.73 -5.02
N ASP A 378 23.37 -12.65 -5.20
CA ASP A 378 22.03 -12.49 -4.63
C ASP A 378 20.95 -13.14 -5.52
N TRP A 379 20.22 -14.09 -4.95
CA TRP A 379 19.16 -14.83 -5.65
C TRP A 379 18.04 -13.92 -6.19
N TRP A 380 17.66 -12.87 -5.45
CA TRP A 380 16.59 -11.97 -5.88
C TRP A 380 17.01 -11.17 -7.11
N VAL A 381 18.26 -10.68 -7.14
CA VAL A 381 18.81 -9.98 -8.30
C VAL A 381 18.79 -10.89 -9.53
N ARG A 382 19.22 -12.16 -9.41
CA ARG A 382 19.18 -13.13 -10.52
C ARG A 382 17.77 -13.34 -11.07
N GLU A 383 16.79 -13.56 -10.20
CA GLU A 383 15.41 -13.83 -10.60
C GLU A 383 14.74 -12.62 -11.28
N ARG A 384 14.98 -11.40 -10.77
CA ARG A 384 14.43 -10.18 -11.37
C ARG A 384 15.11 -9.81 -12.69
N VAL A 385 16.42 -10.03 -12.79
CA VAL A 385 17.14 -9.88 -14.06
C VAL A 385 16.65 -10.90 -15.08
N MET A 386 16.32 -12.11 -14.67
CA MET A 386 15.72 -13.13 -15.54
C MET A 386 14.37 -12.66 -16.11
N ASP A 387 13.49 -12.14 -15.26
CA ASP A 387 12.20 -11.56 -15.72
C ASP A 387 12.43 -10.44 -16.75
N ALA A 388 13.37 -9.54 -16.46
CA ALA A 388 13.73 -8.46 -17.36
C ALA A 388 14.32 -8.97 -18.70
N LEU A 389 15.16 -10.00 -18.68
CA LEU A 389 15.71 -10.59 -19.89
C LEU A 389 14.62 -11.18 -20.78
N VAL A 390 13.66 -11.92 -20.21
CA VAL A 390 12.53 -12.48 -20.97
C VAL A 390 11.69 -11.36 -21.60
N GLU A 391 11.42 -10.28 -20.84
CA GLU A 391 10.66 -9.10 -21.32
C GLU A 391 11.42 -8.32 -22.42
N LEU A 392 12.74 -8.19 -22.31
CA LEU A 392 13.56 -7.36 -23.22
C LEU A 392 14.06 -8.11 -24.47
N GLY A 393 14.43 -9.38 -24.35
CA GLY A 393 15.17 -10.11 -25.40
C GLY A 393 14.36 -11.14 -26.20
N GLY A 394 13.22 -11.62 -25.67
CA GLY A 394 12.32 -12.55 -26.36
C GLY A 394 13.01 -13.77 -26.99
N GLN A 395 12.61 -14.15 -28.21
CA GLN A 395 13.13 -15.34 -28.93
C GLN A 395 14.60 -15.21 -29.41
N ARG A 396 15.19 -14.00 -29.39
CA ARG A 396 16.59 -13.80 -29.78
C ARG A 396 17.56 -14.33 -28.71
N LEU A 397 17.07 -14.52 -27.49
CA LEU A 397 17.83 -15.06 -26.38
C LEU A 397 18.04 -16.58 -26.48
N THR A 398 17.23 -17.30 -27.26
CA THR A 398 17.25 -18.77 -27.30
C THR A 398 18.66 -19.32 -27.54
N SER A 399 19.39 -18.82 -28.55
CA SER A 399 20.75 -19.29 -28.85
C SER A 399 21.76 -19.01 -27.73
N HIS A 400 21.62 -17.86 -27.06
CA HIS A 400 22.51 -17.44 -25.98
C HIS A 400 22.24 -18.19 -24.68
N ILE A 401 20.98 -18.47 -24.38
CA ILE A 401 20.56 -19.21 -23.19
C ILE A 401 20.84 -20.71 -23.36
N VAL A 402 20.70 -21.27 -24.57
CA VAL A 402 21.10 -22.66 -24.85
C VAL A 402 22.59 -22.90 -24.52
N ALA A 403 23.47 -21.92 -24.76
CA ALA A 403 24.87 -22.03 -24.37
C ALA A 403 25.08 -22.16 -22.84
N LEU A 404 24.18 -21.58 -22.03
CA LEU A 404 24.22 -21.68 -20.57
C LEU A 404 23.75 -23.04 -20.03
N LEU A 405 23.13 -23.89 -20.86
CA LEU A 405 22.79 -25.27 -20.46
C LEU A 405 24.02 -26.15 -20.26
N ALA A 406 25.20 -25.75 -20.76
CA ALA A 406 26.46 -26.45 -20.55
C ALA A 406 27.27 -25.90 -19.36
N ASP A 407 26.71 -24.98 -18.56
CA ASP A 407 27.42 -24.37 -17.44
C ASP A 407 27.70 -25.38 -16.30
N PRO A 408 28.87 -25.34 -15.65
CA PRO A 408 29.17 -26.24 -14.53
C PRO A 408 28.20 -26.08 -13.35
N SER A 409 27.61 -24.89 -13.14
CA SER A 409 26.66 -24.61 -12.06
C SER A 409 25.27 -25.17 -12.39
N ASP A 410 24.77 -26.08 -11.55
CA ASP A 410 23.40 -26.62 -11.60
C ASP A 410 22.35 -25.52 -11.53
N VAL A 411 22.59 -24.49 -10.69
CA VAL A 411 21.72 -23.33 -10.53
C VAL A 411 21.59 -22.55 -11.84
N ILE A 412 22.69 -22.35 -12.56
CA ILE A 412 22.69 -21.63 -13.85
C ILE A 412 22.00 -22.48 -14.92
N ARG A 413 22.26 -23.79 -14.97
CA ARG A 413 21.56 -24.70 -15.90
C ARG A 413 20.06 -24.69 -15.67
N ARG A 414 19.61 -24.77 -14.41
CA ARG A 414 18.18 -24.69 -14.05
C ARG A 414 17.55 -23.37 -14.48
N PHE A 415 18.24 -22.24 -14.30
CA PHE A 415 17.75 -20.95 -14.76
C PHE A 415 17.69 -20.87 -16.28
N ALA A 416 18.70 -21.38 -16.99
CA ALA A 416 18.71 -21.43 -18.45
C ALA A 416 17.53 -22.25 -18.98
N VAL A 417 17.27 -23.42 -18.38
CA VAL A 417 16.09 -24.24 -18.68
C VAL A 417 14.79 -23.47 -18.45
N SER A 418 14.64 -22.82 -17.30
CA SER A 418 13.43 -22.04 -16.95
C SER A 418 13.20 -20.87 -17.91
N VAL A 419 14.25 -20.14 -18.30
CA VAL A 419 14.16 -19.06 -19.29
C VAL A 419 13.70 -19.60 -20.65
N LEU A 420 14.25 -20.72 -21.11
CA LEU A 420 13.85 -21.34 -22.38
C LEU A 420 12.38 -21.78 -22.35
N GLY A 421 11.91 -22.35 -21.24
CA GLY A 421 10.50 -22.70 -21.03
C GLY A 421 9.56 -21.49 -21.05
N ARG A 422 10.03 -20.30 -20.60
CA ARG A 422 9.26 -19.05 -20.65
C ARG A 422 9.27 -18.38 -22.02
N ILE A 423 10.38 -18.47 -22.75
CA ILE A 423 10.51 -17.97 -24.13
C ILE A 423 9.64 -18.81 -25.09
N LYS A 424 9.47 -20.11 -24.81
CA LYS A 424 8.67 -21.07 -25.58
C LYS A 424 9.08 -21.19 -27.05
N ASP A 425 10.38 -21.04 -27.34
CA ASP A 425 10.91 -21.21 -28.69
C ASP A 425 11.11 -22.70 -29.01
N PRO A 426 10.46 -23.25 -30.06
CA PRO A 426 10.62 -24.64 -30.47
C PRO A 426 12.07 -25.03 -30.79
N LYS A 427 12.95 -24.08 -31.14
CA LYS A 427 14.38 -24.32 -31.38
C LYS A 427 15.10 -24.85 -30.14
N ALA A 428 14.60 -24.55 -28.94
CA ALA A 428 15.17 -25.01 -27.68
C ALA A 428 14.84 -26.48 -27.36
N LEU A 429 13.82 -27.06 -28.02
CA LEU A 429 13.24 -28.35 -27.66
C LEU A 429 14.30 -29.48 -27.62
N ARG A 430 15.13 -29.56 -28.66
CA ARG A 430 16.19 -30.58 -28.74
C ARG A 430 17.15 -30.51 -27.56
N SER A 431 17.56 -29.30 -27.18
CA SER A 431 18.50 -29.07 -26.09
C SER A 431 17.87 -29.37 -24.74
N LEU A 432 16.59 -29.02 -24.55
CA LEU A 432 15.84 -29.32 -23.32
C LEU A 432 15.61 -30.82 -23.12
N VAL A 433 15.25 -31.55 -24.18
CA VAL A 433 15.09 -33.01 -24.14
C VAL A 433 16.42 -33.70 -23.82
N GLN A 434 17.52 -33.21 -24.38
CA GLN A 434 18.85 -33.73 -24.07
C GLN A 434 19.20 -33.56 -22.58
N ILE A 435 18.97 -32.37 -22.02
CA ILE A 435 19.20 -32.08 -20.60
C ILE A 435 18.29 -32.92 -19.70
N ALA A 436 17.01 -33.05 -20.04
CA ALA A 436 16.04 -33.87 -19.29
C ALA A 436 16.49 -35.35 -19.18
N THR A 437 17.24 -35.84 -20.17
CA THR A 437 17.72 -37.24 -20.18
C THR A 437 19.09 -37.40 -19.53
N GLN A 438 20.02 -36.45 -19.77
CA GLN A 438 21.46 -36.64 -19.52
C GLN A 438 22.02 -35.88 -18.31
N ASP A 439 21.31 -34.89 -17.73
CA ASP A 439 21.87 -34.10 -16.62
C ASP A 439 22.13 -34.97 -15.37
N ALA A 440 23.05 -34.55 -14.52
CA ALA A 440 23.32 -35.24 -13.26
C ALA A 440 22.35 -34.81 -12.15
N ASP A 441 21.82 -33.59 -12.24
CA ASP A 441 20.96 -33.00 -11.20
C ASP A 441 19.47 -33.25 -11.47
N TRP A 442 18.77 -33.76 -10.46
CA TRP A 442 17.34 -34.10 -10.54
C TRP A 442 16.46 -32.86 -10.76
N TRP A 443 16.76 -31.73 -10.12
CA TRP A 443 15.97 -30.50 -10.26
C TRP A 443 16.10 -29.88 -11.64
N VAL A 444 17.29 -29.99 -12.25
CA VAL A 444 17.50 -29.56 -13.64
C VAL A 444 16.69 -30.44 -14.60
N LYS A 445 16.66 -31.77 -14.40
CA LYS A 445 15.84 -32.69 -15.21
C LYS A 445 14.35 -32.40 -15.07
N GLU A 446 13.84 -32.24 -13.85
CA GLU A 446 12.43 -31.90 -13.58
C GLU A 446 12.06 -30.60 -14.30
N THR A 447 12.83 -29.53 -14.07
CA THR A 447 12.58 -28.22 -14.70
C THR A 447 12.65 -28.32 -16.24
N ALA A 448 13.49 -29.22 -16.78
CA ALA A 448 13.61 -29.44 -18.22
C ALA A 448 12.38 -30.14 -18.79
N ILE A 449 11.84 -31.15 -18.10
CA ILE A 449 10.59 -31.83 -18.48
C ILE A 449 9.41 -30.84 -18.43
N GLU A 450 9.32 -30.02 -17.38
CA GLU A 450 8.30 -28.96 -17.28
C GLU A 450 8.44 -27.92 -18.41
N SER A 451 9.68 -27.54 -18.75
CA SER A 451 9.95 -26.58 -19.82
C SER A 451 9.63 -27.15 -21.21
N VAL A 452 9.87 -28.44 -21.43
CA VAL A 452 9.44 -29.16 -22.63
C VAL A 452 7.92 -29.18 -22.73
N ALA A 453 7.22 -29.46 -21.63
CA ALA A 453 5.76 -29.40 -21.59
C ALA A 453 5.22 -27.98 -21.86
N ALA A 454 5.88 -26.96 -21.33
CA ALA A 454 5.49 -25.56 -21.52
C ALA A 454 5.64 -25.05 -22.96
N ILE A 455 6.55 -25.64 -23.76
CA ILE A 455 6.66 -25.41 -25.21
C ILE A 455 5.46 -26.01 -25.95
N ASN A 456 4.88 -27.09 -25.42
CA ASN A 456 3.69 -27.78 -25.93
C ASN A 456 3.83 -28.25 -27.39
N ASP A 457 4.96 -28.85 -27.74
CA ASP A 457 5.21 -29.43 -29.07
C ASP A 457 4.96 -30.94 -29.07
N ALA A 458 4.01 -31.41 -29.88
CA ALA A 458 3.64 -32.83 -29.96
C ALA A 458 4.83 -33.76 -30.29
N ARG A 459 5.88 -33.25 -30.95
CA ARG A 459 7.11 -34.03 -31.25
C ARG A 459 7.87 -34.42 -29.99
N ALA A 460 7.63 -33.77 -28.86
CA ALA A 460 8.29 -34.06 -27.59
C ALA A 460 7.69 -35.25 -26.83
N VAL A 461 6.44 -35.62 -27.14
CA VAL A 461 5.69 -36.68 -26.43
C VAL A 461 6.43 -38.02 -26.39
N PRO A 462 6.99 -38.56 -27.51
CA PRO A 462 7.72 -39.83 -27.46
C PRO A 462 8.95 -39.79 -26.57
N TYR A 463 9.60 -38.63 -26.45
CA TYR A 463 10.79 -38.47 -25.61
C TYR A 463 10.42 -38.45 -24.12
N ILE A 464 9.30 -37.81 -23.74
CA ILE A 464 8.82 -37.83 -22.36
C ILE A 464 8.40 -39.24 -21.95
N VAL A 465 7.72 -39.98 -22.84
CA VAL A 465 7.37 -41.40 -22.60
C VAL A 465 8.63 -42.25 -22.43
N HIS A 466 9.69 -41.99 -23.22
CA HIS A 466 10.97 -42.68 -23.07
C HIS A 466 11.63 -42.38 -21.71
N ILE A 467 11.66 -41.12 -21.28
CA ILE A 467 12.22 -40.72 -19.97
C ILE A 467 11.43 -41.38 -18.83
N MET A 468 10.09 -41.39 -18.93
CA MET A 468 9.19 -42.03 -17.95
C MET A 468 9.47 -43.53 -17.79
N ALA A 469 9.82 -44.22 -18.88
CA ALA A 469 10.17 -45.63 -18.87
C ALA A 469 11.60 -45.89 -18.35
N ALA A 470 12.53 -44.95 -18.58
CA ALA A 470 13.93 -45.08 -18.20
C ALA A 470 14.20 -44.76 -16.73
N ASP A 471 13.48 -43.80 -16.14
CA ASP A 471 13.73 -43.29 -14.79
C ASP A 471 12.44 -43.29 -13.93
N PRO A 472 12.30 -44.24 -12.97
CA PRO A 472 11.16 -44.31 -12.07
C PRO A 472 10.94 -43.05 -11.21
N ASP A 473 12.00 -42.34 -10.84
CA ASP A 473 11.92 -41.17 -9.97
C ASP A 473 11.35 -39.94 -10.69
N LEU A 474 11.41 -39.93 -12.02
CA LEU A 474 10.83 -38.87 -12.87
C LEU A 474 9.41 -39.19 -13.37
N GLN A 475 8.88 -40.39 -13.08
CA GLN A 475 7.55 -40.80 -13.52
C GLN A 475 6.43 -39.81 -13.14
N PRO A 476 6.36 -39.25 -11.92
CA PRO A 476 5.33 -38.26 -11.58
C PRO A 476 5.39 -37.02 -12.48
N VAL A 477 6.61 -36.52 -12.72
CA VAL A 477 6.86 -35.32 -13.54
C VAL A 477 6.53 -35.59 -15.00
N CYS A 478 6.91 -36.75 -15.52
CA CYS A 478 6.60 -37.15 -16.89
C CYS A 478 5.10 -37.34 -17.12
N ILE A 479 4.37 -37.99 -16.19
CA ILE A 479 2.91 -38.15 -16.32
C ILE A 479 2.23 -36.78 -16.29
N GLN A 480 2.65 -35.88 -15.38
CA GLN A 480 2.09 -34.52 -15.32
C GLN A 480 2.41 -33.72 -16.60
N ALA A 481 3.63 -33.85 -17.15
CA ALA A 481 3.98 -33.23 -18.43
C ALA A 481 3.15 -33.77 -19.61
N LEU A 482 2.86 -35.08 -19.66
CA LEU A 482 1.97 -35.67 -20.67
C LEU A 482 0.52 -35.20 -20.52
N ILE A 483 0.05 -34.98 -19.28
CA ILE A 483 -1.25 -34.35 -19.00
C ILE A 483 -1.28 -32.92 -19.55
N ASP A 484 -0.23 -32.13 -19.30
CA ASP A 484 -0.14 -30.72 -19.68
C ASP A 484 -0.03 -30.54 -21.20
N MET A 485 0.59 -31.51 -21.88
CA MET A 485 0.73 -31.55 -23.35
C MET A 485 -0.47 -32.16 -24.08
N GLU A 486 -1.52 -32.56 -23.37
CA GLU A 486 -2.72 -33.19 -23.95
C GLU A 486 -2.42 -34.48 -24.75
N ALA A 487 -1.41 -35.25 -24.33
CA ALA A 487 -0.87 -36.38 -25.07
C ALA A 487 -1.67 -37.69 -24.91
N ASN A 488 -2.89 -37.75 -25.45
CA ASN A 488 -3.77 -38.92 -25.34
C ASN A 488 -3.16 -40.25 -25.85
N THR A 489 -2.27 -40.18 -26.84
CA THR A 489 -1.57 -41.35 -27.42
C THR A 489 -0.65 -42.08 -26.43
N ALA A 490 -0.35 -41.47 -25.27
CA ALA A 490 0.44 -42.08 -24.22
C ALA A 490 -0.37 -42.96 -23.23
N ALA A 491 -1.70 -43.06 -23.38
CA ALA A 491 -2.56 -43.85 -22.49
C ALA A 491 -2.11 -45.31 -22.32
N PRO A 492 -1.68 -46.05 -23.38
CA PRO A 492 -1.22 -47.43 -23.23
C PRO A 492 0.04 -47.57 -22.39
N GLN A 493 0.91 -46.54 -22.34
CA GLN A 493 2.14 -46.54 -21.56
C GLN A 493 1.93 -46.07 -20.12
N VAL A 494 0.89 -45.25 -19.87
CA VAL A 494 0.54 -44.76 -18.53
C VAL A 494 -0.34 -45.76 -17.77
N ALA A 495 -1.23 -46.50 -18.44
CA ALA A 495 -2.15 -47.44 -17.78
C ALA A 495 -1.47 -48.54 -16.93
N PRO A 496 -0.33 -49.14 -17.32
CA PRO A 496 0.39 -50.10 -16.48
C PRO A 496 0.90 -49.50 -15.16
N LEU A 497 1.16 -48.18 -15.12
CA LEU A 497 1.64 -47.48 -13.94
C LEU A 497 0.60 -47.36 -12.83
N CYS A 498 -0.68 -47.67 -13.12
CA CYS A 498 -1.70 -47.88 -12.09
C CYS A 498 -1.31 -48.98 -11.08
N SER A 499 -0.42 -49.90 -11.44
CA SER A 499 0.10 -50.92 -10.49
C SER A 499 1.45 -50.56 -9.87
N SER A 500 1.93 -49.33 -10.01
CA SER A 500 3.23 -48.89 -9.47
C SER A 500 3.26 -48.91 -7.94
N GLY A 501 4.42 -49.16 -7.34
CA GLY A 501 4.61 -49.12 -5.88
C GLY A 501 4.40 -47.73 -5.27
N SER A 502 4.61 -46.66 -6.05
CA SER A 502 4.44 -45.27 -5.60
C SER A 502 2.98 -44.82 -5.69
N ALA A 503 2.42 -44.33 -4.57
CA ALA A 503 1.05 -43.84 -4.51
C ALA A 503 0.83 -42.60 -5.40
N ASP A 504 1.83 -41.73 -5.54
CA ASP A 504 1.75 -40.53 -6.38
C ASP A 504 1.70 -40.87 -7.86
N VAL A 505 2.48 -41.89 -8.29
CA VAL A 505 2.44 -42.40 -9.67
C VAL A 505 1.09 -43.04 -9.98
N ARG A 506 0.54 -43.85 -9.05
CA ARG A 506 -0.79 -44.44 -9.23
C ARG A 506 -1.88 -43.36 -9.31
N TYR A 507 -1.81 -42.35 -8.45
CA TYR A 507 -2.74 -41.22 -8.48
C TYR A 507 -2.69 -40.45 -9.80
N LEU A 508 -1.49 -40.09 -10.27
CA LEU A 508 -1.31 -39.37 -11.53
C LEU A 508 -1.70 -40.20 -12.74
N ALA A 509 -1.45 -41.52 -12.72
CA ALA A 509 -1.89 -42.42 -13.78
C ALA A 509 -3.42 -42.50 -13.87
N VAL A 510 -4.14 -42.59 -12.74
CA VAL A 510 -5.62 -42.55 -12.72
C VAL A 510 -6.12 -41.19 -13.22
N LYS A 511 -5.50 -40.09 -12.80
CA LYS A 511 -5.85 -38.73 -13.27
C LYS A 511 -5.59 -38.53 -14.77
N PHE A 512 -4.53 -39.14 -15.31
CA PHE A 512 -4.26 -39.13 -16.74
C PHE A 512 -5.38 -39.87 -17.51
N LEU A 513 -5.75 -41.07 -17.05
CA LEU A 513 -6.79 -41.88 -17.69
C LEU A 513 -8.19 -41.26 -17.59
N ASP A 514 -8.48 -40.58 -16.47
CA ASP A 514 -9.69 -39.76 -16.28
C ASP A 514 -9.75 -38.62 -17.29
N LYS A 515 -8.66 -37.82 -17.41
CA LYS A 515 -8.63 -36.66 -18.31
C LYS A 515 -8.90 -37.01 -19.77
N PHE A 516 -8.46 -38.17 -20.24
CA PHE A 516 -8.59 -38.58 -21.65
C PHE A 516 -9.69 -39.64 -21.89
N ASP A 517 -10.54 -39.91 -20.90
CA ASP A 517 -11.62 -40.90 -20.98
C ASP A 517 -11.18 -42.26 -21.54
N ALA A 518 -10.00 -42.74 -21.12
CA ALA A 518 -9.40 -43.98 -21.60
C ALA A 518 -10.05 -45.23 -20.96
N ASN A 519 -11.35 -45.39 -21.18
CA ASN A 519 -12.20 -46.46 -20.63
C ASN A 519 -11.75 -47.87 -21.02
N GLU A 520 -11.01 -48.01 -22.12
CA GLU A 520 -10.35 -49.25 -22.56
C GLU A 520 -9.38 -49.81 -21.50
N HIS A 521 -8.90 -48.96 -20.59
CA HIS A 521 -8.03 -49.32 -19.48
C HIS A 521 -8.76 -49.41 -18.13
N ALA A 522 -10.10 -49.46 -18.12
CA ALA A 522 -10.90 -49.54 -16.88
C ALA A 522 -10.52 -50.71 -15.97
N ALA A 523 -10.07 -51.83 -16.56
CA ALA A 523 -9.60 -52.99 -15.80
C ALA A 523 -8.35 -52.70 -14.95
N ALA A 524 -7.50 -51.75 -15.36
CA ALA A 524 -6.32 -51.34 -14.59
C ALA A 524 -6.71 -50.48 -13.38
N VAL A 525 -7.68 -49.59 -13.55
CA VAL A 525 -8.20 -48.70 -12.48
C VAL A 525 -9.08 -49.48 -11.50
N ALA A 526 -9.84 -50.48 -11.95
CA ALA A 526 -10.68 -51.32 -11.09
C ALA A 526 -9.90 -52.00 -9.95
N LYS A 527 -8.63 -52.36 -10.19
CA LYS A 527 -7.74 -52.96 -9.18
C LYS A 527 -7.39 -51.99 -8.04
N LEU A 528 -7.58 -50.68 -8.24
CA LEU A 528 -7.29 -49.64 -7.26
C LEU A 528 -8.50 -49.27 -6.38
N HIS A 529 -9.63 -49.94 -6.58
CA HIS A 529 -10.83 -49.75 -5.76
C HIS A 529 -10.59 -49.91 -4.25
N ASP A 530 -9.63 -50.76 -3.87
CA ASP A 530 -9.24 -51.04 -2.50
C ASP A 530 -7.77 -50.69 -2.22
N ASP A 531 -7.21 -49.72 -2.97
CA ASP A 531 -5.82 -49.28 -2.79
C ASP A 531 -5.57 -48.82 -1.34
N PRO A 532 -4.42 -49.14 -0.72
CA PRO A 532 -4.11 -48.71 0.64
C PRO A 532 -4.11 -47.18 0.81
N HIS A 533 -3.76 -46.43 -0.24
CA HIS A 533 -3.67 -44.98 -0.17
C HIS A 533 -5.05 -44.31 -0.39
N PRO A 534 -5.58 -43.54 0.59
CA PRO A 534 -6.94 -43.00 0.53
C PRO A 534 -7.24 -42.12 -0.69
N LYS A 535 -6.27 -41.33 -1.15
CA LYS A 535 -6.45 -40.46 -2.32
C LYS A 535 -6.56 -41.25 -3.63
N VAL A 536 -5.72 -42.28 -3.81
CA VAL A 536 -5.74 -43.14 -5.01
C VAL A 536 -7.06 -43.90 -5.07
N ARG A 537 -7.50 -44.42 -3.91
CA ARG A 537 -8.75 -45.14 -3.75
C ARG A 537 -9.98 -44.30 -4.05
N ALA A 538 -10.03 -43.05 -3.56
CA ALA A 538 -11.12 -42.13 -3.85
C ALA A 538 -11.19 -41.81 -5.35
N THR A 539 -10.07 -41.38 -5.95
CA THR A 539 -10.02 -41.02 -7.38
C THR A 539 -10.30 -42.21 -8.30
N ALA A 540 -9.84 -43.41 -7.95
CA ALA A 540 -10.19 -44.62 -8.70
C ALA A 540 -11.69 -44.95 -8.61
N ARG A 541 -12.32 -44.78 -7.44
CA ARG A 541 -13.77 -44.97 -7.26
C ARG A 541 -14.58 -43.94 -8.03
N ASP A 542 -14.18 -42.68 -8.00
CA ASP A 542 -14.82 -41.60 -8.73
C ASP A 542 -14.75 -41.86 -10.25
N LEU A 543 -13.58 -42.28 -10.75
CA LEU A 543 -13.38 -42.62 -12.16
C LEU A 543 -14.19 -43.86 -12.60
N ILE A 544 -14.23 -44.91 -11.77
CA ILE A 544 -15.05 -46.10 -12.05
C ILE A 544 -16.54 -45.74 -12.08
N THR A 545 -16.99 -44.89 -11.15
CA THR A 545 -18.37 -44.39 -11.12
C THR A 545 -18.67 -43.53 -12.35
N HIS A 546 -17.74 -42.69 -12.76
CA HIS A 546 -17.83 -41.86 -13.97
C HIS A 546 -17.95 -42.72 -15.24
N TRP A 547 -17.11 -43.74 -15.40
CA TRP A 547 -17.20 -44.67 -16.54
C TRP A 547 -18.46 -45.55 -16.52
N GLN A 548 -19.02 -45.86 -15.35
CA GLN A 548 -20.32 -46.55 -15.22
C GLN A 548 -21.52 -45.66 -15.57
N ILE A 549 -21.49 -44.37 -15.21
CA ILE A 549 -22.49 -43.37 -15.62
C ILE A 549 -22.47 -43.18 -17.14
N THR A 550 -21.31 -43.32 -17.77
CA THR A 550 -21.17 -43.18 -19.23
C THR A 550 -21.66 -44.43 -19.99
N ALA A 551 -21.62 -45.62 -19.36
CA ALA A 551 -22.09 -46.88 -19.93
C ALA A 551 -23.62 -47.11 -19.81
N GLN A 552 -24.32 -46.37 -18.96
CA GLN A 552 -25.78 -46.44 -18.81
C GLN A 552 -26.40 -45.05 -19.03
N GLY A 553 -26.93 -44.85 -20.23
CA GLY A 553 -27.39 -43.56 -20.71
C GLY A 553 -28.49 -42.88 -19.88
N GLN A 554 -28.20 -41.62 -19.56
CA GLN A 554 -29.10 -40.46 -19.39
C GLN A 554 -30.07 -40.38 -18.20
N ALA A 555 -29.95 -39.21 -17.54
CA ALA A 555 -30.87 -38.49 -16.66
C ALA A 555 -30.83 -38.77 -15.13
N ALA A 556 -29.81 -38.22 -14.44
CA ALA A 556 -29.96 -37.43 -13.20
C ALA A 556 -28.59 -36.84 -12.74
N HIS A 557 -28.55 -35.52 -12.52
CA HIS A 557 -27.47 -34.69 -11.97
C HIS A 557 -26.09 -34.71 -12.68
N SER A 558 -26.06 -34.10 -13.87
CA SER A 558 -24.80 -33.59 -14.43
C SER A 558 -24.25 -32.46 -13.55
N VAL A 559 -23.13 -32.70 -12.86
CA VAL A 559 -22.33 -31.67 -12.18
C VAL A 559 -22.08 -30.53 -13.18
N SER A 560 -22.35 -29.27 -12.81
CA SER A 560 -22.20 -28.15 -13.73
C SER A 560 -20.72 -27.93 -14.09
N MET A 561 -20.45 -27.24 -15.21
CA MET A 561 -19.05 -26.92 -15.58
C MET A 561 -18.36 -26.07 -14.50
N LEU A 562 -19.09 -25.17 -13.83
CA LEU A 562 -18.57 -24.37 -12.72
C LEU A 562 -18.20 -25.25 -11.53
N GLU A 563 -19.10 -26.17 -11.15
CA GLU A 563 -18.86 -27.09 -10.03
C GLU A 563 -17.61 -27.94 -10.28
N ARG A 564 -17.38 -28.44 -11.50
CA ARG A 564 -16.14 -29.16 -11.86
C ARG A 564 -14.89 -28.30 -11.64
N LEU A 565 -14.90 -27.04 -12.07
CA LEU A 565 -13.78 -26.11 -11.88
C LEU A 565 -13.51 -25.83 -10.39
N LEU A 566 -14.58 -25.74 -9.58
CA LEU A 566 -14.47 -25.55 -8.13
C LEU A 566 -13.94 -26.79 -7.41
N VAL A 567 -14.35 -27.98 -7.83
CA VAL A 567 -13.75 -29.25 -7.34
C VAL A 567 -12.27 -29.32 -7.70
N GLN A 568 -11.90 -28.92 -8.92
CA GLN A 568 -10.51 -28.85 -9.35
C GLN A 568 -9.69 -27.84 -8.52
N LEU A 569 -10.27 -26.68 -8.16
CA LEU A 569 -9.67 -25.74 -7.22
C LEU A 569 -9.40 -26.38 -5.85
N ALA A 570 -10.32 -27.21 -5.37
CA ALA A 570 -10.16 -27.89 -4.09
C ALA A 570 -9.10 -28.99 -4.14
N GLN A 571 -9.06 -29.81 -5.19
CA GLN A 571 -8.09 -30.89 -5.34
C GLN A 571 -6.65 -30.38 -5.49
N SER A 572 -6.48 -29.23 -6.13
CA SER A 572 -5.19 -28.57 -6.32
C SER A 572 -4.71 -27.73 -5.13
N GLU A 573 -5.49 -27.70 -4.03
CA GLU A 573 -5.25 -26.83 -2.87
C GLU A 573 -5.10 -25.34 -3.24
N GLY A 574 -5.81 -24.90 -4.28
CA GLY A 574 -5.89 -23.49 -4.65
C GLY A 574 -6.71 -22.67 -3.65
N ASP A 575 -6.40 -21.37 -3.62
CA ASP A 575 -7.02 -20.38 -2.73
C ASP A 575 -8.23 -19.70 -3.39
N ASP A 576 -8.07 -19.20 -4.63
CA ASP A 576 -9.13 -18.50 -5.38
C ASP A 576 -9.24 -19.04 -6.82
N LEU A 577 -10.44 -19.12 -7.39
CA LEU A 577 -10.74 -19.35 -8.82
C LEU A 577 -11.28 -18.05 -9.42
N ILE A 578 -10.81 -17.64 -10.59
CA ILE A 578 -11.16 -16.38 -11.24
C ILE A 578 -11.65 -16.70 -12.65
N VAL A 579 -12.86 -16.29 -12.98
CA VAL A 579 -13.49 -16.43 -14.30
C VAL A 579 -13.73 -15.02 -14.84
N ALA A 580 -13.29 -14.71 -16.05
CA ALA A 580 -13.52 -13.39 -16.64
C ALA A 580 -13.75 -13.50 -18.16
N ALA A 581 -14.69 -12.72 -18.69
CA ALA A 581 -14.94 -12.65 -20.12
C ALA A 581 -13.70 -12.14 -20.89
N GLY A 582 -13.43 -12.75 -22.05
CA GLY A 582 -12.26 -12.50 -22.86
C GLY A 582 -10.95 -13.03 -22.26
N LYS A 583 -11.02 -13.85 -21.22
CA LYS A 583 -9.85 -14.45 -20.56
C LYS A 583 -10.07 -15.95 -20.27
N PRO A 584 -9.00 -16.73 -20.08
CA PRO A 584 -9.12 -18.08 -19.54
C PRO A 584 -9.50 -18.07 -18.06
N VAL A 585 -9.96 -19.21 -17.56
CA VAL A 585 -10.21 -19.38 -16.13
C VAL A 585 -8.87 -19.44 -15.41
N PHE A 586 -8.68 -18.64 -14.37
CA PHE A 586 -7.49 -18.65 -13.54
C PHE A 586 -7.75 -19.26 -12.16
N MET A 587 -6.68 -19.72 -11.54
CA MET A 587 -6.62 -20.23 -10.20
C MET A 587 -5.44 -19.58 -9.49
N LYS A 588 -5.63 -19.18 -8.25
CA LYS A 588 -4.60 -18.58 -7.42
C LYS A 588 -4.18 -19.54 -6.32
N LYS A 589 -2.88 -19.77 -6.16
CA LYS A 589 -2.31 -20.61 -5.10
C LYS A 589 -1.06 -19.94 -4.52
N PHE A 590 -1.01 -19.76 -3.20
CA PHE A 590 0.10 -19.09 -2.49
C PHE A 590 0.44 -17.69 -3.07
N GLY A 591 -0.58 -16.96 -3.52
CA GLY A 591 -0.42 -15.63 -4.08
C GLY A 591 -0.05 -15.58 -5.57
N ARG A 592 0.26 -16.71 -6.21
CA ARG A 592 0.52 -16.81 -7.67
C ARG A 592 -0.76 -17.19 -8.42
N VAL A 593 -1.01 -16.57 -9.58
CA VAL A 593 -2.19 -16.83 -10.42
C VAL A 593 -1.77 -17.63 -11.66
N THR A 594 -2.44 -18.75 -11.91
CA THR A 594 -2.18 -19.70 -13.00
C THR A 594 -3.47 -20.02 -13.73
N SER A 595 -3.47 -20.08 -15.06
CA SER A 595 -4.66 -20.48 -15.82
C SER A 595 -4.98 -21.96 -15.60
N VAL A 596 -6.24 -22.29 -15.31
CA VAL A 596 -6.75 -23.66 -15.17
C VAL A 596 -6.79 -24.37 -16.52
N ASN A 597 -7.21 -23.63 -17.55
CA ASN A 597 -7.17 -24.04 -18.94
C ASN A 597 -6.78 -22.83 -19.81
N PRO A 598 -6.24 -23.05 -21.02
CA PRO A 598 -5.91 -21.97 -21.95
C PRO A 598 -7.14 -21.44 -22.71
N THR A 599 -8.28 -22.14 -22.63
CA THR A 599 -9.52 -21.77 -23.32
C THR A 599 -10.04 -20.42 -22.84
N VAL A 600 -10.03 -19.44 -23.74
CA VAL A 600 -10.60 -18.12 -23.48
C VAL A 600 -12.12 -18.25 -23.51
N LEU A 601 -12.77 -17.79 -22.44
CA LEU A 601 -14.23 -17.75 -22.39
C LEU A 601 -14.72 -16.41 -22.95
N ASP A 602 -15.63 -16.46 -23.92
CA ASP A 602 -16.33 -15.26 -24.38
C ASP A 602 -17.41 -14.82 -23.36
N GLU A 603 -18.05 -13.67 -23.61
CA GLU A 603 -19.02 -13.11 -22.67
C GLU A 603 -20.28 -13.98 -22.52
N GLU A 604 -20.75 -14.61 -23.59
CA GLU A 604 -21.92 -15.50 -23.53
C GLU A 604 -21.62 -16.77 -22.74
N GLN A 605 -20.42 -17.33 -22.92
CA GLN A 605 -19.93 -18.49 -22.17
C GLN A 605 -19.76 -18.18 -20.68
N VAL A 606 -19.22 -17.01 -20.32
CA VAL A 606 -19.11 -16.61 -18.91
C VAL A 606 -20.48 -16.38 -18.30
N LYS A 607 -21.43 -15.79 -19.03
CA LYS A 607 -22.83 -15.67 -18.58
C LYS A 607 -23.47 -17.04 -18.38
N ALA A 608 -23.30 -17.97 -19.33
CA ALA A 608 -23.79 -19.34 -19.23
C ALA A 608 -23.14 -20.13 -18.08
N LEU A 609 -21.88 -19.81 -17.72
CA LEU A 609 -21.18 -20.45 -16.61
C LEU A 609 -21.61 -19.90 -15.24
N LEU A 610 -21.85 -18.59 -15.13
CA LEU A 610 -22.05 -17.92 -13.84
C LEU A 610 -23.52 -17.71 -13.49
N LEU A 611 -24.36 -17.29 -14.44
CA LEU A 611 -25.75 -16.91 -14.17
C LEU A 611 -26.65 -18.06 -13.68
N PRO A 612 -26.52 -19.32 -14.16
CA PRO A 612 -27.36 -20.42 -13.67
C PRO A 612 -27.18 -20.74 -12.19
N HIS A 613 -26.09 -20.27 -11.57
CA HIS A 613 -25.80 -20.48 -10.15
C HIS A 613 -26.25 -19.33 -9.26
N LEU A 614 -26.84 -18.29 -9.85
CA LEU A 614 -27.44 -17.18 -9.14
C LEU A 614 -28.95 -17.40 -8.99
N SER A 615 -29.50 -17.02 -7.84
CA SER A 615 -30.95 -16.92 -7.66
C SER A 615 -31.52 -15.76 -8.48
N THR A 616 -32.82 -15.75 -8.74
CA THR A 616 -33.50 -14.64 -9.45
C THR A 616 -33.24 -13.30 -8.78
N GLU A 617 -33.22 -13.25 -7.45
CA GLU A 617 -32.92 -12.04 -6.68
C GLU A 617 -31.46 -11.59 -6.86
N GLN A 618 -30.50 -12.52 -6.89
CA GLN A 618 -29.09 -12.21 -7.12
C GLN A 618 -28.82 -11.73 -8.54
N VAL A 619 -29.53 -12.27 -9.54
CA VAL A 619 -29.46 -11.77 -10.92
C VAL A 619 -29.98 -10.34 -11.01
N MET A 620 -31.10 -10.03 -10.33
CA MET A 620 -31.62 -8.66 -10.25
C MET A 620 -30.63 -7.73 -9.52
N ALA A 621 -30.01 -8.19 -8.44
CA ALA A 621 -29.00 -7.43 -7.71
C ALA A 621 -27.77 -7.14 -8.59
N LEU A 622 -27.27 -8.14 -9.31
CA LEU A 622 -26.16 -7.99 -10.27
C LEU A 622 -26.51 -6.99 -11.39
N GLN A 623 -27.75 -6.98 -11.88
CA GLN A 623 -28.19 -6.00 -12.88
C GLN A 623 -28.30 -4.57 -12.33
N ALA A 624 -28.73 -4.42 -11.07
CA ALA A 624 -28.95 -3.11 -10.45
C ALA A 624 -27.67 -2.49 -9.87
N MET A 625 -26.85 -3.29 -9.18
CA MET A 625 -25.67 -2.84 -8.43
C MET A 625 -24.34 -3.09 -9.15
N GLN A 626 -24.36 -3.87 -10.24
CA GLN A 626 -23.20 -4.29 -11.04
C GLN A 626 -22.24 -5.28 -10.35
N ASP A 627 -22.54 -5.72 -9.14
CA ASP A 627 -21.88 -6.82 -8.44
C ASP A 627 -22.81 -7.57 -7.48
N VAL A 628 -22.42 -8.80 -7.09
CA VAL A 628 -23.12 -9.63 -6.10
C VAL A 628 -22.15 -10.56 -5.37
N ASP A 629 -22.23 -10.57 -4.03
CA ASP A 629 -21.52 -11.49 -3.14
C ASP A 629 -22.47 -12.58 -2.63
N TYR A 630 -22.02 -13.83 -2.59
CA TYR A 630 -22.78 -14.96 -2.02
C TYR A 630 -21.88 -16.16 -1.68
N SER A 631 -22.40 -17.15 -0.94
CA SER A 631 -21.74 -18.47 -0.81
C SER A 631 -22.23 -19.46 -1.83
N HIS A 632 -21.27 -20.19 -2.42
CA HIS A 632 -21.53 -21.30 -3.31
C HIS A 632 -21.10 -22.62 -2.65
N GLU A 633 -21.99 -23.62 -2.64
CA GLU A 633 -21.73 -24.94 -2.08
C GLU A 633 -21.83 -26.01 -3.15
N VAL A 634 -20.76 -26.80 -3.30
CA VAL A 634 -20.74 -28.00 -4.15
C VAL A 634 -21.12 -29.19 -3.27
N LYS A 635 -22.42 -29.48 -3.22
CA LYS A 635 -23.02 -30.46 -2.29
C LYS A 635 -22.43 -31.87 -2.42
N SER A 636 -22.06 -32.28 -3.63
CA SER A 636 -21.49 -33.61 -3.90
C SER A 636 -20.18 -33.86 -3.16
N GLU A 637 -19.38 -32.81 -2.96
CA GLU A 637 -18.03 -32.89 -2.34
C GLU A 637 -17.98 -32.26 -0.94
N GLY A 638 -19.08 -31.68 -0.47
CA GLY A 638 -19.10 -30.91 0.78
C GLY A 638 -18.12 -29.72 0.77
N LEU A 639 -17.86 -29.15 -0.41
CA LEU A 639 -16.96 -28.02 -0.60
C LEU A 639 -17.75 -26.72 -0.60
N ARG A 640 -17.20 -25.68 0.05
CA ARG A 640 -17.81 -24.35 0.12
C ARG A 640 -16.85 -23.28 -0.38
N PHE A 641 -17.41 -22.30 -1.08
CA PHE A 641 -16.68 -21.20 -1.68
C PHE A 641 -17.41 -19.88 -1.41
N ARG A 642 -16.65 -18.81 -1.16
CA ARG A 642 -17.16 -17.43 -1.23
C ARG A 642 -17.08 -16.97 -2.68
N ALA A 643 -18.21 -16.61 -3.28
CA ALA A 643 -18.29 -16.15 -4.65
C ALA A 643 -18.60 -14.65 -4.71
N ASN A 644 -17.90 -13.92 -5.58
CA ASN A 644 -18.19 -12.54 -5.94
C ASN A 644 -18.31 -12.45 -7.47
N ILE A 645 -19.44 -12.01 -8.00
CA ILE A 645 -19.68 -11.85 -9.44
C ILE A 645 -19.91 -10.36 -9.73
N PHE A 646 -19.23 -9.80 -10.72
CA PHE A 646 -19.24 -8.36 -11.00
C PHE A 646 -18.96 -8.04 -12.47
N TYR A 647 -19.33 -6.84 -12.90
CA TYR A 647 -18.96 -6.32 -14.22
C TYR A 647 -17.62 -5.59 -14.19
N GLN A 648 -16.77 -5.84 -15.18
CA GLN A 648 -15.52 -5.11 -15.41
C GLN A 648 -15.45 -4.62 -16.87
N LEU A 649 -14.36 -3.93 -17.23
CA LEU A 649 -14.13 -3.39 -18.58
C LEU A 649 -14.30 -4.46 -19.69
N GLY A 650 -13.95 -5.71 -19.40
CA GLY A 650 -14.07 -6.85 -20.33
C GLY A 650 -15.38 -7.63 -20.28
N GLY A 651 -16.39 -7.17 -19.53
CA GLY A 651 -17.67 -7.88 -19.34
C GLY A 651 -17.80 -8.51 -17.96
N LEU A 652 -18.63 -9.55 -17.86
CA LEU A 652 -18.92 -10.24 -16.60
C LEU A 652 -17.69 -11.03 -16.08
N SER A 653 -17.49 -11.03 -14.76
CA SER A 653 -16.40 -11.72 -14.08
C SER A 653 -16.89 -12.33 -12.77
N GLY A 654 -16.24 -13.39 -12.31
CA GLY A 654 -16.53 -14.07 -11.05
C GLY A 654 -15.26 -14.53 -10.33
N VAL A 655 -15.20 -14.36 -9.01
CA VAL A 655 -14.10 -14.84 -8.16
C VAL A 655 -14.67 -15.75 -7.06
N PHE A 656 -14.15 -16.96 -6.95
CA PHE A 656 -14.55 -17.97 -5.98
C PHE A 656 -13.38 -18.32 -5.06
N ARG A 657 -13.46 -17.92 -3.79
CA ARG A 657 -12.47 -18.27 -2.76
C ARG A 657 -12.87 -19.53 -2.03
N ARG A 658 -11.97 -20.51 -1.93
CA ARG A 658 -12.24 -21.76 -1.18
C ARG A 658 -12.27 -21.50 0.33
N ILE A 659 -13.28 -22.04 0.99
CA ILE A 659 -13.42 -22.04 2.45
C ILE A 659 -12.91 -23.40 2.98
N ARG A 660 -11.85 -23.40 3.78
CA ARG A 660 -11.17 -24.63 4.25
C ARG A 660 -11.82 -25.12 5.56
N GLY A 661 -12.43 -26.31 5.55
CA GLY A 661 -13.19 -26.84 6.69
C GLY A 661 -12.38 -27.48 7.84
N ALA A 662 -11.05 -27.52 7.78
CA ALA A 662 -10.23 -28.15 8.82
C ALA A 662 -9.89 -27.14 9.93
N LEU A 663 -10.58 -27.24 11.07
CA LEU A 663 -10.33 -26.41 12.24
C LEU A 663 -9.16 -26.99 13.08
N PRO A 664 -8.08 -26.22 13.35
CA PRO A 664 -7.06 -26.63 14.30
C PRO A 664 -7.62 -26.74 15.72
N GLU A 665 -7.08 -27.65 16.53
CA GLU A 665 -7.39 -27.69 17.97
C GLU A 665 -6.89 -26.41 18.67
N PHE A 666 -7.63 -25.95 19.68
CA PHE A 666 -7.39 -24.67 20.35
C PHE A 666 -5.96 -24.57 20.91
N GLU A 667 -5.48 -25.67 21.48
CA GLU A 667 -4.16 -25.83 22.10
C GLU A 667 -3.01 -25.69 21.09
N LYS A 668 -3.28 -25.94 19.81
CA LYS A 668 -2.29 -25.83 18.71
C LYS A 668 -2.17 -24.42 18.14
N LEU A 669 -3.04 -23.49 18.53
CA LEU A 669 -3.05 -22.12 18.00
C LEU A 669 -1.99 -21.21 18.63
N GLY A 670 -1.37 -21.62 19.74
CA GLY A 670 -0.41 -20.78 20.48
C GLY A 670 -1.06 -19.61 21.22
N LEU A 671 -2.36 -19.66 21.49
CA LEU A 671 -3.09 -18.68 22.31
C LEU A 671 -2.74 -18.87 23.80
N PRO A 672 -2.72 -17.78 24.61
CA PRO A 672 -2.61 -17.90 26.06
C PRO A 672 -3.73 -18.80 26.63
N PRO A 673 -3.45 -19.68 27.62
CA PRO A 673 -4.44 -20.59 28.19
C PRO A 673 -5.72 -19.89 28.70
N LEU A 674 -5.57 -18.63 29.16
CA LEU A 674 -6.69 -17.82 29.62
C LEU A 674 -7.76 -17.60 28.54
N VAL A 675 -7.39 -17.55 27.25
CA VAL A 675 -8.35 -17.31 26.16
C VAL A 675 -9.33 -18.48 26.04
N GLN A 676 -8.92 -19.72 26.34
CA GLN A 676 -9.82 -20.87 26.34
C GLN A 676 -10.94 -20.72 27.37
N SER A 677 -10.62 -20.15 28.54
CA SER A 677 -11.57 -19.92 29.63
C SER A 677 -12.71 -18.98 29.23
N PHE A 678 -12.53 -18.16 28.19
CA PHE A 678 -13.58 -17.26 27.71
C PHE A 678 -14.80 -17.99 27.17
N GLY A 679 -14.65 -19.24 26.72
CA GLY A 679 -15.80 -20.08 26.33
C GLY A 679 -16.71 -20.45 27.51
N ASN A 680 -16.18 -20.41 28.74
CA ASN A 680 -16.90 -20.75 29.97
C ASN A 680 -17.59 -19.53 30.60
N LEU A 681 -17.44 -18.34 30.02
CA LEU A 681 -18.12 -17.14 30.49
C LEU A 681 -19.64 -17.29 30.33
N LYS A 682 -20.38 -16.81 31.34
CA LYS A 682 -21.85 -16.82 31.28
C LYS A 682 -22.37 -15.77 30.32
N ASN A 683 -21.81 -14.56 30.37
CA ASN A 683 -22.22 -13.41 29.57
C ASN A 683 -21.08 -12.40 29.36
N GLY A 684 -21.36 -11.40 28.54
CA GLY A 684 -20.50 -10.26 28.28
C GLY A 684 -19.84 -10.31 26.91
N LEU A 685 -18.99 -9.34 26.63
CA LEU A 685 -18.39 -9.10 25.32
C LEU A 685 -16.91 -9.51 25.30
N VAL A 686 -16.53 -10.36 24.34
CA VAL A 686 -15.14 -10.72 24.05
C VAL A 686 -14.81 -10.31 22.62
N LEU A 687 -13.76 -9.50 22.47
CA LEU A 687 -13.37 -8.94 21.18
C LEU A 687 -12.05 -9.51 20.70
N VAL A 688 -12.00 -9.91 19.42
CA VAL A 688 -10.77 -10.35 18.76
C VAL A 688 -10.37 -9.32 17.71
N GLY A 689 -9.26 -8.63 17.96
CA GLY A 689 -8.68 -7.59 17.10
C GLY A 689 -7.48 -8.06 16.29
N GLY A 690 -7.22 -7.38 15.18
CA GLY A 690 -6.01 -7.57 14.37
C GLY A 690 -6.26 -7.28 12.89
N PRO A 691 -5.19 -7.11 12.08
CA PRO A 691 -5.31 -6.89 10.65
C PRO A 691 -5.95 -8.08 9.93
N THR A 692 -6.29 -7.92 8.66
CA THR A 692 -6.74 -9.05 7.82
C THR A 692 -5.67 -10.14 7.77
N GLY A 693 -6.07 -11.41 7.87
CA GLY A 693 -5.13 -12.54 7.87
C GLY A 693 -4.32 -12.74 9.15
N SER A 694 -4.73 -12.15 10.29
CA SER A 694 -4.09 -12.34 11.60
C SER A 694 -4.58 -13.56 12.40
N GLY A 695 -5.52 -14.35 11.86
CA GLY A 695 -6.06 -15.54 12.53
C GLY A 695 -7.29 -15.31 13.41
N LYS A 696 -7.96 -14.14 13.31
CA LYS A 696 -9.16 -13.81 14.09
C LYS A 696 -10.28 -14.86 13.95
N SER A 697 -10.69 -15.14 12.70
CA SER A 697 -11.76 -16.11 12.42
C SER A 697 -11.38 -17.51 12.90
N THR A 698 -10.11 -17.90 12.77
CA THR A 698 -9.60 -19.19 13.28
C THR A 698 -9.69 -19.27 14.80
N THR A 699 -9.33 -18.20 15.51
CA THR A 699 -9.44 -18.13 16.98
C THR A 699 -10.89 -18.24 17.43
N LEU A 700 -11.80 -17.48 16.81
CA LEU A 700 -13.22 -17.51 17.17
C LEU A 700 -13.85 -18.86 16.83
N ALA A 701 -13.55 -19.43 15.66
CA ALA A 701 -14.04 -20.76 15.31
C ALA A 701 -13.53 -21.82 16.29
N ALA A 702 -12.26 -21.77 16.72
CA ALA A 702 -11.73 -22.68 17.74
C ALA A 702 -12.44 -22.52 19.09
N LEU A 703 -12.75 -21.28 19.49
CA LEU A 703 -13.45 -21.01 20.73
C LEU A 703 -14.92 -21.46 20.68
N ILE A 704 -15.61 -21.23 19.57
CA ILE A 704 -16.98 -21.72 19.34
C ILE A 704 -17.02 -23.25 19.31
N ASP A 705 -16.05 -23.89 18.64
CA ASP A 705 -15.97 -25.36 18.63
C ASP A 705 -15.65 -25.93 20.02
N TYR A 706 -14.84 -25.23 20.82
CA TYR A 706 -14.62 -25.58 22.23
C TYR A 706 -15.94 -25.53 23.01
N ILE A 707 -16.70 -24.42 22.95
CA ILE A 707 -18.01 -24.30 23.62
C ILE A 707 -18.96 -25.41 23.15
N ASN A 708 -18.98 -25.68 21.84
CA ASN A 708 -19.83 -26.70 21.25
C ASN A 708 -19.47 -28.12 21.72
N ARG A 709 -18.22 -28.38 22.12
CA ARG A 709 -17.79 -29.66 22.69
C ARG A 709 -18.03 -29.77 24.20
N THR A 710 -17.92 -28.66 24.94
CA THR A 710 -17.86 -28.69 26.40
C THR A 710 -19.17 -28.28 27.08
N SER A 711 -20.07 -27.61 26.36
CA SER A 711 -21.29 -27.02 26.91
C SER A 711 -22.52 -27.36 26.07
N SER A 712 -23.70 -27.37 26.70
CA SER A 712 -24.99 -27.44 26.01
C SER A 712 -25.61 -26.04 25.93
N ARG A 713 -25.25 -25.30 24.88
CA ARG A 713 -25.69 -23.92 24.65
C ARG A 713 -26.35 -23.81 23.27
N HIS A 714 -27.18 -22.80 23.09
CA HIS A 714 -27.60 -22.33 21.79
C HIS A 714 -26.61 -21.27 21.29
N ILE A 715 -25.90 -21.57 20.21
CA ILE A 715 -24.91 -20.72 19.58
C ILE A 715 -25.47 -20.22 18.26
N ILE A 716 -25.50 -18.90 18.08
CA ILE A 716 -25.88 -18.26 16.82
C ILE A 716 -24.68 -17.51 16.28
N SER A 717 -24.29 -17.76 15.04
CA SER A 717 -23.28 -16.94 14.35
C SER A 717 -23.90 -16.14 13.22
N LEU A 718 -23.47 -14.89 13.10
CA LEU A 718 -23.81 -13.97 12.03
C LEU A 718 -22.50 -13.62 11.32
N GLU A 719 -22.31 -14.15 10.12
CA GLU A 719 -21.03 -14.10 9.40
C GLU A 719 -21.21 -13.60 7.95
N ASP A 720 -20.13 -13.10 7.35
CA ASP A 720 -20.12 -12.56 5.98
C ASP A 720 -18.74 -12.80 5.29
N PRO A 721 -18.53 -13.99 4.68
CA PRO A 721 -19.35 -15.20 4.72
C PRO A 721 -19.03 -16.08 5.93
N ILE A 722 -19.69 -17.24 6.04
CA ILE A 722 -19.33 -18.28 7.02
C ILE A 722 -17.99 -18.93 6.62
N GLU A 723 -16.98 -18.84 7.48
CA GLU A 723 -15.61 -19.35 7.21
C GLU A 723 -15.38 -20.79 7.71
N VAL A 724 -16.10 -21.22 8.74
CA VAL A 724 -15.99 -22.58 9.29
C VAL A 724 -17.38 -23.11 9.59
N ILE A 725 -17.67 -24.33 9.14
CA ILE A 725 -18.94 -25.01 9.45
C ILE A 725 -18.78 -25.78 10.76
N HIS A 726 -19.58 -25.41 11.75
CA HIS A 726 -19.66 -26.07 13.04
C HIS A 726 -20.76 -27.11 13.03
N LYS A 727 -20.38 -28.39 12.91
CA LYS A 727 -21.33 -29.49 13.12
C LYS A 727 -21.83 -29.48 14.56
N ARG A 728 -23.11 -29.78 14.76
CA ARG A 728 -23.70 -29.95 16.08
C ARG A 728 -22.92 -31.00 16.88
N LYS A 729 -22.60 -30.66 18.14
CA LYS A 729 -22.04 -31.59 19.13
C LYS A 729 -22.90 -31.53 20.40
N GLN A 730 -22.41 -30.95 21.49
CA GLN A 730 -23.18 -30.74 22.72
C GLN A 730 -24.08 -29.50 22.63
N SER A 731 -23.66 -28.48 21.87
CA SER A 731 -24.43 -27.27 21.62
C SER A 731 -25.20 -27.35 20.31
N LEU A 732 -26.31 -26.61 20.23
CA LEU A 732 -26.98 -26.30 18.97
C LEU A 732 -26.26 -25.11 18.33
N VAL A 733 -25.83 -25.26 17.08
CA VAL A 733 -25.13 -24.19 16.35
C VAL A 733 -25.93 -23.81 15.12
N ASN A 734 -26.43 -22.57 15.10
CA ASN A 734 -27.15 -21.99 13.98
C ASN A 734 -26.28 -20.89 13.37
N GLN A 735 -25.70 -21.17 12.20
CA GLN A 735 -24.85 -20.22 11.49
C GLN A 735 -25.66 -19.54 10.39
N ARG A 736 -25.69 -18.21 10.40
CA ARG A 736 -26.39 -17.40 9.43
C ARG A 736 -25.38 -16.54 8.68
N GLU A 737 -25.54 -16.55 7.37
CA GLU A 737 -24.70 -15.78 6.47
C GLU A 737 -25.47 -14.60 5.91
N VAL A 738 -24.87 -13.42 5.93
CA VAL A 738 -25.44 -12.22 5.33
C VAL A 738 -25.44 -12.36 3.80
N GLY A 739 -26.55 -11.98 3.16
CA GLY A 739 -26.78 -12.16 1.72
C GLY A 739 -27.39 -13.52 1.33
N THR A 740 -27.21 -14.56 2.17
CA THR A 740 -27.73 -15.92 1.89
C THR A 740 -28.89 -16.29 2.82
N HIS A 741 -28.71 -16.16 4.13
CA HIS A 741 -29.69 -16.54 5.16
C HIS A 741 -30.40 -15.33 5.80
N THR A 742 -29.91 -14.12 5.52
CA THR A 742 -30.43 -12.86 6.03
C THR A 742 -30.00 -11.71 5.13
N ASN A 743 -30.86 -10.73 4.90
CA ASN A 743 -30.59 -9.64 3.95
C ASN A 743 -29.53 -8.64 4.46
N SER A 744 -29.35 -8.54 5.77
CA SER A 744 -28.34 -7.66 6.38
C SER A 744 -28.00 -8.12 7.80
N PHE A 745 -26.86 -7.65 8.32
CA PHE A 745 -26.54 -7.76 9.75
C PHE A 745 -27.69 -7.19 10.59
N ALA A 746 -28.13 -5.96 10.33
CA ALA A 746 -29.21 -5.32 11.10
C ALA A 746 -30.54 -6.11 11.13
N ALA A 747 -30.89 -6.81 10.04
CA ALA A 747 -32.06 -7.70 10.02
C ALA A 747 -31.82 -8.96 10.89
N ALA A 748 -30.65 -9.59 10.74
CA ALA A 748 -30.28 -10.79 11.48
C ALA A 748 -30.24 -10.53 13.00
N LEU A 749 -29.57 -9.45 13.39
CA LEU A 749 -29.40 -9.00 14.78
C LEU A 749 -30.77 -8.84 15.48
N ARG A 750 -31.76 -8.22 14.82
CA ARG A 750 -33.12 -8.07 15.38
C ARG A 750 -33.83 -9.40 15.65
N SER A 751 -33.63 -10.40 14.78
CA SER A 751 -34.19 -11.74 14.99
C SER A 751 -33.44 -12.55 16.02
N THR A 752 -32.10 -12.42 16.09
CA THR A 752 -31.23 -13.22 16.96
C THR A 752 -31.62 -13.12 18.44
N LEU A 753 -31.99 -11.95 18.97
CA LEU A 753 -32.41 -11.83 20.37
C LEU A 753 -33.73 -12.56 20.70
N ARG A 754 -34.52 -12.91 19.70
CA ARG A 754 -35.77 -13.67 19.84
C ARG A 754 -35.60 -15.16 19.53
N GLU A 755 -34.40 -15.57 19.15
CA GLU A 755 -34.06 -16.95 18.84
C GLU A 755 -33.54 -17.70 20.08
N ASP A 756 -33.61 -17.09 21.27
CA ASP A 756 -33.09 -17.64 22.54
C ASP A 756 -31.62 -18.11 22.48
N PRO A 757 -30.66 -17.29 21.98
CA PRO A 757 -29.26 -17.65 21.98
C PRO A 757 -28.66 -17.57 23.38
N ASN A 758 -27.68 -18.43 23.68
CA ASN A 758 -26.80 -18.24 24.83
C ASN A 758 -25.44 -17.66 24.45
N VAL A 759 -25.02 -17.89 23.20
CA VAL A 759 -23.77 -17.37 22.61
C VAL A 759 -24.07 -16.76 21.25
N ILE A 760 -23.57 -15.56 21.00
CA ILE A 760 -23.71 -14.87 19.72
C ILE A 760 -22.31 -14.56 19.18
N LEU A 761 -22.02 -15.03 17.97
CA LEU A 761 -20.82 -14.66 17.23
C LEU A 761 -21.19 -13.63 16.16
N VAL A 762 -20.58 -12.46 16.22
CA VAL A 762 -20.72 -11.40 15.23
C VAL A 762 -19.42 -11.33 14.42
N GLY A 763 -19.50 -11.66 13.13
CA GLY A 763 -18.37 -11.80 12.22
C GLY A 763 -17.45 -10.59 12.23
N GLU A 764 -17.95 -9.41 11.87
CA GLU A 764 -17.18 -8.16 11.92
C GLU A 764 -18.04 -6.97 12.34
N MET A 765 -17.53 -6.16 13.26
CA MET A 765 -18.18 -4.92 13.68
C MET A 765 -17.65 -3.74 12.85
N ARG A 766 -18.31 -3.47 11.72
CA ARG A 766 -17.98 -2.37 10.79
C ARG A 766 -18.82 -1.12 11.03
N ASP A 767 -20.12 -1.29 11.16
CA ASP A 767 -21.11 -0.21 11.22
C ASP A 767 -21.67 -0.03 12.64
N LEU A 768 -22.27 1.14 12.87
CA LEU A 768 -22.89 1.50 14.14
C LEU A 768 -23.99 0.52 14.56
N PRO A 769 -24.95 0.11 13.70
CA PRO A 769 -26.00 -0.84 14.10
C PRO A 769 -25.44 -2.18 14.63
N THR A 770 -24.38 -2.69 14.01
CA THR A 770 -23.74 -3.94 14.43
C THR A 770 -23.00 -3.78 15.75
N ILE A 771 -22.30 -2.66 15.94
CA ILE A 771 -21.61 -2.34 17.20
C ILE A 771 -22.64 -2.18 18.33
N GLU A 772 -23.70 -1.40 18.10
CA GLU A 772 -24.78 -1.15 19.04
C GLU A 772 -25.44 -2.45 19.49
N PHE A 773 -25.83 -3.31 18.54
CA PHE A 773 -26.36 -4.63 18.88
C PHE A 773 -25.40 -5.42 19.75
N THR A 774 -24.12 -5.47 19.39
CA THR A 774 -23.13 -6.30 20.10
C THR A 774 -23.01 -5.85 21.56
N VAL A 775 -22.99 -4.53 21.79
CA VAL A 775 -22.95 -3.94 23.13
C VAL A 775 -24.23 -4.26 23.91
N VAL A 776 -25.40 -4.09 23.30
CA VAL A 776 -26.72 -4.37 23.92
C VAL A 776 -26.92 -5.85 24.21
N ALA A 777 -26.54 -6.74 23.29
CA ALA A 777 -26.63 -8.19 23.48
C ALA A 777 -25.76 -8.66 24.64
N ALA A 778 -24.54 -8.12 24.76
CA ALA A 778 -23.65 -8.40 25.86
C ALA A 778 -24.16 -7.87 27.21
N GLU A 779 -24.79 -6.68 27.22
CA GLU A 779 -25.44 -6.10 28.39
C GLU A 779 -26.65 -6.92 28.86
N THR A 780 -27.46 -7.41 27.92
CA THR A 780 -28.68 -8.20 28.17
C THR A 780 -28.41 -9.65 28.60
N GLY A 781 -27.16 -10.00 28.91
CA GLY A 781 -26.81 -11.29 29.51
C GLY A 781 -26.40 -12.38 28.52
N HIS A 782 -26.19 -12.05 27.24
CA HIS A 782 -25.62 -12.99 26.26
C HIS A 782 -24.10 -12.99 26.33
N LEU A 783 -23.47 -14.12 25.98
CA LEU A 783 -22.04 -14.14 25.67
C LEU A 783 -21.84 -13.78 24.21
N VAL A 784 -21.19 -12.66 23.92
CA VAL A 784 -21.01 -12.15 22.57
C VAL A 784 -19.54 -12.15 22.19
N PHE A 785 -19.24 -12.74 21.05
CA PHE A 785 -17.93 -12.70 20.40
C PHE A 785 -17.98 -11.79 19.18
N GLY A 786 -17.02 -10.88 19.03
CA GLY A 786 -16.95 -9.97 17.90
C GLY A 786 -15.55 -9.78 17.37
N THR A 787 -15.40 -9.50 16.07
CA THR A 787 -14.10 -9.07 15.52
C THR A 787 -14.01 -7.58 15.21
N VAL A 788 -12.80 -7.06 15.34
CA VAL A 788 -12.41 -5.68 15.01
C VAL A 788 -11.08 -5.66 14.26
N HIS A 789 -10.79 -4.57 13.54
CA HIS A 789 -9.54 -4.39 12.79
C HIS A 789 -8.46 -3.63 13.57
N THR A 790 -8.67 -3.39 14.86
CA THR A 790 -7.75 -2.68 15.75
C THR A 790 -6.62 -3.58 16.24
N VAL A 791 -5.45 -2.98 16.45
CA VAL A 791 -4.20 -3.70 16.73
C VAL A 791 -3.81 -3.72 18.21
N SER A 792 -4.52 -2.97 19.07
CA SER A 792 -4.34 -2.98 20.52
C SER A 792 -5.69 -2.89 21.25
N ALA A 793 -5.71 -3.31 22.52
CA ALA A 793 -6.87 -3.27 23.38
C ALA A 793 -7.38 -1.83 23.61
N ALA A 794 -6.47 -0.87 23.81
CA ALA A 794 -6.84 0.54 23.98
C ALA A 794 -7.55 1.09 22.73
N THR A 795 -6.96 0.88 21.54
CA THR A 795 -7.57 1.33 20.28
C THR A 795 -8.90 0.63 19.99
N THR A 796 -9.07 -0.62 20.44
CA THR A 796 -10.34 -1.35 20.30
C THR A 796 -11.45 -0.65 21.08
N VAL A 797 -11.20 -0.33 22.35
CA VAL A 797 -12.17 0.40 23.20
C VAL A 797 -12.53 1.74 22.57
N ASP A 798 -11.53 2.52 22.16
CA ASP A 798 -11.78 3.85 21.58
C ASP A 798 -12.54 3.77 20.26
N ARG A 799 -12.27 2.76 19.40
CA ARG A 799 -13.00 2.56 18.15
C ARG A 799 -14.48 2.24 18.39
N ILE A 800 -14.80 1.38 19.37
CA ILE A 800 -16.19 1.06 19.71
C ILE A 800 -16.93 2.31 20.15
N VAL A 801 -16.34 3.10 21.06
CA VAL A 801 -16.99 4.31 21.57
C VAL A 801 -17.12 5.37 20.48
N ALA A 802 -16.10 5.57 19.66
CA ALA A 802 -16.08 6.59 18.61
C ALA A 802 -17.08 6.34 17.48
N ALA A 803 -17.62 5.12 17.35
CA ALA A 803 -18.68 4.82 16.38
C ALA A 803 -20.01 5.51 16.72
N PHE A 804 -20.22 5.89 17.99
CA PHE A 804 -21.45 6.52 18.46
C PHE A 804 -21.37 8.06 18.41
N PRO A 805 -22.51 8.75 18.18
CA PRO A 805 -22.58 10.20 18.26
C PRO A 805 -22.10 10.74 19.62
N PRO A 806 -21.46 11.93 19.69
CA PRO A 806 -20.86 12.46 20.92
C PRO A 806 -21.76 12.45 22.16
N GLY A 807 -23.06 12.70 22.00
CA GLY A 807 -24.03 12.70 23.11
C GLY A 807 -24.28 11.32 23.74
N GLN A 808 -23.98 10.22 23.05
CA GLN A 808 -24.19 8.85 23.54
C GLN A 808 -22.90 8.19 24.04
N GLN A 809 -21.73 8.75 23.74
CA GLN A 809 -20.44 8.10 24.01
C GLN A 809 -20.21 7.79 25.50
N GLN A 810 -20.64 8.67 26.41
CA GLN A 810 -20.46 8.45 27.84
C GLN A 810 -21.34 7.30 28.38
N GLN A 811 -22.56 7.18 27.85
CA GLN A 811 -23.44 6.06 28.16
C GLN A 811 -22.82 4.75 27.66
N VAL A 812 -22.37 4.73 26.40
CA VAL A 812 -21.70 3.57 25.79
C VAL A 812 -20.44 3.18 26.54
N ARG A 813 -19.62 4.14 27.00
CA ARG A 813 -18.46 3.86 27.87
C ARG A 813 -18.87 3.15 29.16
N SER A 814 -19.99 3.55 29.76
CA SER A 814 -20.49 2.95 31.00
C SER A 814 -20.96 1.52 30.74
N THR A 815 -21.80 1.31 29.72
CA THR A 815 -22.25 -0.03 29.31
C THR A 815 -21.07 -0.94 28.93
N LEU A 816 -20.12 -0.45 28.15
CA LEU A 816 -18.94 -1.22 27.73
C LEU A 816 -18.06 -1.58 28.92
N ALA A 817 -17.89 -0.69 29.89
CA ALA A 817 -17.13 -0.96 31.10
C ALA A 817 -17.74 -2.10 31.95
N ASP A 818 -19.04 -2.33 31.83
CA ASP A 818 -19.78 -3.37 32.57
C ASP A 818 -19.91 -4.67 31.78
N SER A 819 -20.08 -4.59 30.47
CA SER A 819 -20.32 -5.74 29.60
C SER A 819 -19.04 -6.34 29.01
N LEU A 820 -17.97 -5.55 28.79
CA LEU A 820 -16.70 -6.06 28.27
C LEU A 820 -16.08 -7.08 29.23
N ARG A 821 -15.54 -8.17 28.69
CA ARG A 821 -14.85 -9.23 29.43
C ARG A 821 -13.38 -9.29 29.06
N ALA A 822 -13.09 -9.29 27.76
CA ALA A 822 -11.72 -9.34 27.28
C ALA A 822 -11.55 -8.76 25.87
N VAL A 823 -10.33 -8.33 25.57
CA VAL A 823 -9.89 -7.96 24.22
C VAL A 823 -8.61 -8.73 23.91
N VAL A 824 -8.60 -9.42 22.76
CA VAL A 824 -7.48 -10.22 22.26
C VAL A 824 -7.03 -9.64 20.92
N CYS A 825 -5.87 -9.00 20.85
CA CYS A 825 -5.33 -8.46 19.60
C CYS A 825 -4.22 -9.36 19.05
N GLN A 826 -4.23 -9.66 17.75
CA GLN A 826 -3.42 -10.73 17.15
C GLN A 826 -2.57 -10.27 15.97
N TYR A 827 -1.39 -10.88 15.85
CA TYR A 827 -0.54 -10.87 14.65
C TYR A 827 -0.04 -12.28 14.33
N LEU A 828 0.03 -12.61 13.04
CA LEU A 828 0.76 -13.79 12.57
C LEU A 828 2.15 -13.37 12.09
N MET A 829 3.17 -13.78 12.83
CA MET A 829 4.57 -13.55 12.55
C MET A 829 5.16 -14.71 11.74
N ARG A 830 6.14 -14.44 10.88
CA ARG A 830 6.87 -15.49 10.17
C ARG A 830 7.82 -16.20 11.15
N GLU A 831 7.87 -17.52 11.12
CA GLU A 831 8.87 -18.26 11.90
C GLU A 831 10.28 -18.06 11.33
N LYS A 832 11.27 -17.99 12.21
CA LYS A 832 12.69 -17.87 11.86
C LYS A 832 13.19 -19.04 11.01
N SER A 833 12.61 -20.22 11.19
CA SER A 833 12.89 -21.42 10.38
C SER A 833 12.42 -21.29 8.92
N GLY A 834 11.51 -20.36 8.62
CA GLY A 834 10.87 -20.22 7.30
C GLY A 834 9.81 -21.27 6.99
N THR A 835 9.54 -22.22 7.90
CA THR A 835 8.62 -23.34 7.70
C THR A 835 7.15 -23.01 8.01
N GLY A 836 6.89 -21.88 8.68
CA GLY A 836 5.55 -21.60 9.19
C GLY A 836 5.33 -20.16 9.68
N ARG A 837 4.23 -20.00 10.43
CA ARG A 837 3.84 -18.74 11.08
C ARG A 837 3.52 -19.02 12.55
N VAL A 838 3.88 -18.07 13.42
CA VAL A 838 3.62 -18.11 14.86
C VAL A 838 2.74 -16.93 15.27
N LEU A 839 1.82 -17.16 16.21
CA LEU A 839 0.90 -16.15 16.71
C LEU A 839 1.57 -15.28 17.78
N ALA A 840 1.42 -13.96 17.66
CA ALA A 840 1.73 -12.98 18.70
C ALA A 840 0.42 -12.33 19.18
N VAL A 841 0.25 -12.21 20.50
CA VAL A 841 -1.03 -11.83 21.12
C VAL A 841 -0.86 -10.76 22.19
N GLU A 842 -1.68 -9.73 22.13
CA GLU A 842 -1.99 -8.84 23.25
C GLU A 842 -3.31 -9.28 23.88
N LEU A 843 -3.33 -9.36 25.21
CA LEU A 843 -4.48 -9.82 25.98
C LEU A 843 -4.79 -8.85 27.11
N MET A 844 -6.00 -8.29 27.08
CA MET A 844 -6.55 -7.46 28.15
C MET A 844 -7.82 -8.13 28.69
N VAL A 845 -7.91 -8.25 30.01
CA VAL A 845 -9.13 -8.66 30.71
C VAL A 845 -9.72 -7.44 31.41
N ASN A 846 -11.04 -7.30 31.41
CA ASN A 846 -11.72 -6.17 32.03
C ASN A 846 -11.84 -6.35 33.54
N ASN A 847 -10.80 -5.95 34.28
CA ASN A 847 -10.83 -5.86 35.75
C ASN A 847 -11.36 -4.49 36.21
N GLU A 848 -11.46 -4.27 37.52
CA GLU A 848 -12.00 -3.02 38.08
C GLU A 848 -11.22 -1.77 37.61
N ALA A 849 -9.90 -1.86 37.48
CA ALA A 849 -9.08 -0.75 37.00
C ALA A 849 -9.35 -0.45 35.51
N VAL A 850 -9.43 -1.49 34.66
CA VAL A 850 -9.76 -1.36 33.24
C VAL A 850 -11.16 -0.76 33.08
N SER A 851 -12.15 -1.31 33.78
CA SER A 851 -13.54 -0.82 33.76
C SER A 851 -13.62 0.66 34.14
N ASN A 852 -12.94 1.06 35.22
CA ASN A 852 -12.88 2.46 35.64
C ASN A 852 -12.22 3.39 34.61
N LEU A 853 -11.17 2.95 33.92
CA LEU A 853 -10.53 3.74 32.87
C LEU A 853 -11.42 3.89 31.64
N ILE A 854 -12.18 2.84 31.28
CA ILE A 854 -13.17 2.90 30.19
C ILE A 854 -14.27 3.92 30.54
N ARG A 855 -14.86 3.85 31.75
CA ARG A 855 -15.90 4.79 32.21
C ARG A 855 -15.43 6.25 32.20
N LYS A 856 -14.16 6.50 32.56
CA LYS A 856 -13.56 7.85 32.62
C LYS A 856 -13.03 8.35 31.27
N GLY A 857 -13.12 7.56 30.20
CA GLY A 857 -12.60 7.94 28.89
C GLY A 857 -11.06 8.02 28.83
N LYS A 858 -10.36 7.24 29.67
CA LYS A 858 -8.89 7.24 29.77
C LYS A 858 -8.28 5.97 29.17
N ALA A 859 -8.78 5.52 28.03
CA ALA A 859 -8.35 4.27 27.38
C ALA A 859 -6.84 4.27 27.03
N PHE A 860 -6.25 5.43 26.76
CA PHE A 860 -4.79 5.58 26.53
C PHE A 860 -3.92 5.13 27.73
N GLN A 861 -4.48 5.02 28.94
CA GLN A 861 -3.79 4.52 30.13
C GLN A 861 -3.87 2.99 30.30
N LEU A 862 -4.71 2.31 29.51
CA LEU A 862 -4.88 0.85 29.58
C LEU A 862 -3.58 0.06 29.42
N PRO A 863 -2.61 0.45 28.56
CA PRO A 863 -1.35 -0.28 28.45
C PRO A 863 -0.58 -0.38 29.77
N SER A 864 -0.67 0.64 30.63
CA SER A 864 -0.04 0.61 31.95
C SER A 864 -0.68 -0.45 32.85
N VAL A 865 -2.01 -0.53 32.86
CA VAL A 865 -2.77 -1.52 33.65
C VAL A 865 -2.53 -2.94 33.14
N ILE A 866 -2.50 -3.13 31.82
CA ILE A 866 -2.18 -4.44 31.20
C ILE A 866 -0.79 -4.89 31.62
N SER A 867 0.20 -3.98 31.62
CA SER A 867 1.57 -4.27 32.03
C SER A 867 1.68 -4.70 33.50
N THR A 868 0.94 -4.03 34.40
CA THR A 868 0.96 -4.33 35.84
C THR A 868 0.09 -5.52 36.25
N SER A 869 -0.84 -5.96 35.40
CA SER A 869 -1.82 -7.02 35.72
C SER A 869 -1.45 -8.40 35.12
N ARG A 870 -0.15 -8.68 34.95
CA ARG A 870 0.34 -9.94 34.35
C ARG A 870 -0.10 -11.20 35.10
N GLU A 871 -0.24 -11.12 36.43
CA GLU A 871 -0.71 -12.23 37.26
C GLU A 871 -2.16 -12.65 36.92
N GLN A 872 -2.96 -11.73 36.37
CA GLN A 872 -4.30 -12.02 35.86
C GLN A 872 -4.27 -12.55 34.41
N GLY A 873 -3.08 -12.89 33.89
CA GLY A 873 -2.85 -13.38 32.53
C GLY A 873 -2.89 -12.30 31.44
N MET A 874 -2.87 -11.02 31.81
CA MET A 874 -2.78 -9.92 30.84
C MET A 874 -1.38 -9.80 30.27
N GLN A 875 -1.27 -9.42 29.00
CA GLN A 875 0.02 -9.18 28.35
C GLN A 875 -0.10 -8.14 27.23
N LEU A 876 0.92 -7.29 27.12
CA LEU A 876 1.07 -6.35 26.00
C LEU A 876 1.62 -7.07 24.75
N MET A 877 1.28 -6.56 23.56
CA MET A 877 1.83 -7.08 22.29
C MET A 877 3.36 -7.13 22.32
N ASP A 878 4.00 -6.04 22.74
CA ASP A 878 5.47 -5.94 22.81
C ASP A 878 6.07 -6.96 23.79
N SER A 879 5.38 -7.30 24.88
CA SER A 879 5.85 -8.33 25.82
C SER A 879 5.85 -9.71 25.18
N ASP A 880 4.84 -10.03 24.38
CA ASP A 880 4.73 -11.33 23.70
C ASP A 880 5.69 -11.42 22.50
N LEU A 881 5.85 -10.34 21.72
CA LEU A 881 6.88 -10.24 20.68
C LEU A 881 8.29 -10.41 21.26
N MET A 882 8.57 -9.82 22.41
CA MET A 882 9.85 -9.96 23.11
C MET A 882 10.08 -11.42 23.56
N ARG A 883 9.05 -12.07 24.09
CA ARG A 883 9.09 -13.50 24.45
C ARG A 883 9.41 -14.37 23.22
N LEU A 884 8.69 -14.18 22.11
CA LEU A 884 8.90 -14.93 20.87
C LEU A 884 10.30 -14.70 20.27
N THR A 885 10.84 -13.49 20.41
CA THR A 885 12.20 -13.14 19.97
C THR A 885 13.25 -13.86 20.81
N LYS A 886 13.09 -13.84 22.14
CA LYS A 886 13.98 -14.54 23.09
C LYS A 886 13.93 -16.07 22.94
N GLU A 887 12.76 -16.61 22.61
CA GLU A 887 12.58 -18.04 22.28
C GLU A 887 13.17 -18.42 20.90
N GLY A 888 13.64 -17.46 20.11
CA GLY A 888 14.20 -17.68 18.78
C GLY A 888 13.18 -18.08 17.71
N LYS A 889 11.88 -17.95 18.00
CA LYS A 889 10.79 -18.32 17.08
C LYS A 889 10.62 -17.32 15.95
N ILE A 890 10.88 -16.04 16.22
CA ILE A 890 10.82 -14.95 15.23
C ILE A 890 12.16 -14.23 15.16
N THR A 891 12.41 -13.50 14.07
CA THR A 891 13.59 -12.65 13.97
C THR A 891 13.39 -11.36 14.78
N ALA A 892 14.47 -10.81 15.34
CA ALA A 892 14.41 -9.55 16.07
C ALA A 892 13.99 -8.40 15.12
N GLY A 893 14.41 -8.48 13.86
CA GLY A 893 14.00 -7.54 12.80
C GLY A 893 12.49 -7.52 12.56
N ASP A 894 11.85 -8.69 12.45
CA ASP A 894 10.40 -8.78 12.27
C ASP A 894 9.64 -8.27 13.50
N ALA A 895 10.12 -8.61 14.70
CA ALA A 895 9.55 -8.12 15.96
C ALA A 895 9.64 -6.59 16.07
N TYR A 896 10.79 -6.01 15.74
CA TYR A 896 11.02 -4.56 15.75
C TYR A 896 10.07 -3.77 14.84
N VAL A 897 9.70 -4.34 13.69
CA VAL A 897 8.75 -3.69 12.76
C VAL A 897 7.34 -3.62 13.34
N LYS A 898 6.94 -4.60 14.14
CA LYS A 898 5.58 -4.73 14.71
C LYS A 898 5.45 -4.16 16.13
N ALA A 899 6.55 -3.99 16.84
CA ALA A 899 6.57 -3.44 18.19
C ALA A 899 6.17 -1.96 18.23
N VAL A 900 5.47 -1.56 19.29
CA VAL A 900 5.16 -0.17 19.61
C VAL A 900 6.40 0.52 20.19
N SER A 901 7.02 -0.09 21.21
CA SER A 901 8.28 0.33 21.83
C SER A 901 9.47 -0.29 21.10
N LYS A 902 9.90 0.37 20.03
CA LYS A 902 11.03 -0.09 19.20
C LYS A 902 12.34 -0.22 19.94
N LYS A 903 12.57 0.68 20.91
CA LYS A 903 13.80 0.76 21.71
C LYS A 903 14.14 -0.54 22.44
N ASP A 904 13.11 -1.28 22.88
CA ASP A 904 13.31 -2.51 23.65
C ASP A 904 13.86 -3.66 22.77
N PHE A 905 13.68 -3.58 21.46
CA PHE A 905 14.10 -4.59 20.49
C PHE A 905 15.43 -4.25 19.79
N GLU A 906 15.89 -2.99 19.84
CA GLU A 906 17.15 -2.54 19.22
C GLU A 906 18.37 -3.40 19.63
N PRO A 907 18.59 -3.75 20.91
CA PRO A 907 19.75 -4.57 21.30
C PRO A 907 19.75 -5.96 20.66
N PHE A 908 18.57 -6.58 20.51
CA PHE A 908 18.44 -7.91 19.89
C PHE A 908 18.65 -7.86 18.38
N VAL A 909 18.23 -6.77 17.73
CA VAL A 909 18.51 -6.52 16.31
C VAL A 909 20.02 -6.34 16.12
N GLU A 910 20.68 -5.54 16.95
CA GLU A 910 22.13 -5.36 16.88
C GLU A 910 22.90 -6.66 17.14
N GLU A 911 22.45 -7.49 18.09
CA GLU A 911 23.05 -8.79 18.38
C GLU A 911 22.87 -9.76 17.21
N GLU A 912 21.67 -9.80 16.61
CA GLU A 912 21.39 -10.62 15.42
C GLU A 912 22.18 -10.15 14.20
N GLU A 913 22.35 -8.84 14.00
CA GLU A 913 23.20 -8.26 12.97
C GLU A 913 24.69 -8.59 13.20
N LYS A 914 25.17 -8.51 14.44
CA LYS A 914 26.54 -8.89 14.82
C LYS A 914 26.77 -10.39 14.61
N ALA A 915 25.83 -11.25 15.01
CA ALA A 915 25.90 -12.69 14.81
C ALA A 915 25.85 -13.05 13.31
N ALA A 916 25.03 -12.36 12.52
CA ALA A 916 24.99 -12.51 11.07
C ALA A 916 26.29 -12.03 10.41
N ALA A 917 26.90 -10.96 10.90
CA ALA A 917 28.20 -10.47 10.44
C ALA A 917 29.34 -11.44 10.80
N GLN A 918 29.32 -12.04 11.98
CA GLN A 918 30.29 -13.05 12.41
C GLN A 918 30.15 -14.37 11.61
N ARG A 919 28.93 -14.80 11.27
CA ARG A 919 28.71 -15.94 10.36
C ARG A 919 29.15 -15.68 8.93
N ARG A 920 29.21 -14.42 8.51
CA ARG A 920 29.71 -13.97 7.20
C ARG A 920 31.23 -13.75 7.17
N ALA A 921 31.90 -13.73 8.31
CA ALA A 921 33.36 -13.69 8.34
C ALA A 921 33.92 -15.06 7.89
N PRO A 922 34.87 -15.11 6.93
CA PRO A 922 35.51 -16.36 6.56
C PRO A 922 36.22 -16.93 7.79
N ASN A 923 35.87 -18.17 8.14
CA ASN A 923 36.44 -18.89 9.26
C ASN A 923 37.90 -19.27 8.91
N PHE A 924 38.84 -18.33 9.06
CA PHE A 924 40.26 -18.66 9.12
C PHE A 924 40.52 -19.30 10.48
N LYS A 925 40.17 -20.59 10.59
CA LYS A 925 40.84 -21.45 11.56
C LYS A 925 42.28 -21.60 11.09
N THR A 926 43.20 -20.98 11.82
CA THR A 926 44.59 -21.38 11.87
C THR A 926 44.62 -22.88 12.07
N VAL A 927 45.02 -23.62 11.04
CA VAL A 927 45.36 -25.04 11.16
C VAL A 927 46.59 -25.09 12.05
N ALA A 928 46.39 -25.42 13.33
CA ALA A 928 47.43 -26.06 14.10
C ALA A 928 47.74 -27.38 13.39
N VAL A 929 49.00 -27.53 12.95
CA VAL A 929 49.53 -28.74 12.34
C VAL A 929 49.39 -29.88 13.35
N ALA A 930 48.35 -30.69 13.21
CA ALA A 930 48.28 -32.02 13.77
C ALA A 930 48.75 -33.00 12.68
N ALA A 931 49.70 -33.85 13.07
CA ALA A 931 50.42 -34.78 12.23
C ALA A 931 49.52 -35.63 11.31
N VAL A 932 49.91 -35.72 10.04
CA VAL A 932 49.43 -36.73 9.09
C VAL A 932 50.20 -38.03 9.39
N PRO A 933 49.53 -39.20 9.49
CA PRO A 933 50.20 -40.49 9.49
C PRO A 933 50.76 -40.77 8.09
N THR A 934 52.03 -41.16 8.05
CA THR A 934 52.86 -41.41 6.86
C THR A 934 52.18 -42.34 5.83
N PRO A 935 52.32 -42.08 4.51
CA PRO A 935 52.07 -43.09 3.49
C PRO A 935 53.20 -44.13 3.50
N ALA A 936 52.84 -45.41 3.44
CA ALA A 936 53.78 -46.49 3.15
C ALA A 936 54.35 -46.30 1.73
N GLN A 937 55.68 -46.27 1.63
CA GLN A 937 56.42 -46.47 0.38
C GLN A 937 57.44 -47.61 0.56
N PRO A 938 57.83 -48.25 -0.56
CA PRO A 938 58.11 -49.69 -0.63
C PRO A 938 59.52 -50.09 -0.20
N GLN A 939 59.66 -51.39 0.07
CA GLN A 939 60.86 -52.09 0.52
C GLN A 939 62.11 -51.76 -0.31
N ALA A 940 63.23 -51.53 0.39
CA ALA A 940 64.57 -51.48 -0.18
C ALA A 940 65.16 -52.90 -0.37
N PRO A 941 66.04 -53.12 -1.36
CA PRO A 941 66.93 -54.26 -1.40
C PRO A 941 68.21 -54.00 -0.57
N ALA A 942 68.94 -55.09 -0.34
CA ALA A 942 69.91 -55.28 0.73
C ALA A 942 71.27 -54.56 0.63
N ALA A 943 71.90 -54.52 1.81
CA ALA A 943 73.33 -54.72 2.12
C ALA A 943 74.30 -53.52 2.19
N GLY A 944 74.89 -53.36 3.38
CA GLY A 944 76.34 -53.23 3.56
C GLY A 944 76.90 -51.81 3.76
N PRO A 945 78.00 -51.64 4.54
CA PRO A 945 78.12 -50.53 5.47
C PRO A 945 79.18 -49.48 5.08
N ALA A 946 79.17 -48.38 5.85
CA ALA A 946 80.31 -47.56 6.30
C ALA A 946 80.31 -46.07 5.91
N GLN A 947 80.37 -45.27 6.98
CA GLN A 947 81.23 -44.09 7.20
C GLN A 947 81.05 -42.79 6.38
N ALA A 948 80.60 -41.79 7.15
CA ALA A 948 81.22 -40.47 7.38
C ALA A 948 81.27 -39.40 6.24
N PRO A 949 81.17 -38.11 6.62
CA PRO A 949 80.77 -37.00 5.73
C PRO A 949 81.96 -36.18 5.22
N PRO A 950 81.76 -35.24 4.28
CA PRO A 950 82.06 -33.84 4.66
C PRO A 950 81.25 -32.72 3.96
N THR A 951 81.03 -31.66 4.75
CA THR A 951 81.12 -30.19 4.51
C THR A 951 80.99 -29.51 3.13
N ARG A 952 80.29 -28.36 3.18
CA ARG A 952 80.54 -27.01 2.55
C ARG A 952 80.62 -26.88 1.02
N SER A 953 79.88 -25.91 0.46
CA SER A 953 80.42 -24.67 -0.14
C SER A 953 79.46 -24.00 -1.14
N SER A 954 79.58 -22.67 -1.18
CA SER A 954 79.00 -21.62 -2.04
C SER A 954 79.23 -21.77 -3.55
N ALA A 955 78.40 -21.08 -4.36
CA ALA A 955 78.86 -20.37 -5.57
C ALA A 955 77.84 -19.33 -6.10
N GLN A 956 78.31 -18.09 -6.29
CA GLN A 956 77.87 -17.05 -7.25
C GLN A 956 78.48 -17.36 -8.65
N PRO A 957 78.20 -16.68 -9.82
CA PRO A 957 78.18 -15.21 -10.03
C PRO A 957 77.35 -14.59 -11.23
N GLN A 958 77.37 -13.23 -11.33
CA GLN A 958 77.39 -12.28 -12.51
C GLN A 958 76.45 -12.47 -13.75
N SER A 959 76.03 -11.50 -14.60
CA SER A 959 75.99 -10.02 -14.72
C SER A 959 75.30 -9.62 -16.07
N SER A 960 74.96 -8.33 -16.28
CA SER A 960 74.70 -7.56 -17.55
C SER A 960 73.25 -7.03 -17.77
N VAL A 961 72.90 -5.76 -17.47
CA VAL A 961 72.95 -4.49 -18.26
C VAL A 961 72.03 -4.54 -19.51
N ILE A 962 71.03 -3.67 -19.73
CA ILE A 962 71.06 -2.31 -20.34
C ILE A 962 69.72 -1.56 -20.08
N ARG A 963 69.79 -0.25 -19.78
CA ARG A 963 68.77 0.80 -20.00
C ARG A 963 69.34 1.79 -21.05
N PRO A 964 68.50 2.53 -21.80
CA PRO A 964 68.41 4.00 -21.59
C PRO A 964 66.98 4.52 -21.89
N ALA A 965 66.53 5.76 -21.67
CA ALA A 965 66.93 7.03 -21.06
C ALA A 965 65.61 7.89 -21.00
N ALA A 966 65.27 8.58 -19.90
CA ALA A 966 65.48 10.02 -19.62
C ALA A 966 64.92 10.96 -20.71
N ALA A 967 64.22 12.07 -20.47
CA ALA A 967 64.13 13.06 -19.39
C ALA A 967 62.73 13.74 -19.47
N GLY A 968 62.21 14.61 -18.60
CA GLY A 968 62.69 15.48 -17.53
C GLY A 968 61.58 16.54 -17.30
N GLY A 969 61.47 17.09 -16.08
CA GLY A 969 60.47 18.13 -15.73
C GLY A 969 60.66 19.44 -16.53
N THR A 970 59.81 20.46 -16.45
CA THR A 970 59.27 21.14 -15.25
C THR A 970 58.38 22.33 -15.70
N ARG A 971 57.56 22.85 -14.75
CA ARG A 971 56.97 24.21 -14.64
C ARG A 971 55.75 24.62 -15.53
N LYS A 972 54.61 24.83 -14.83
CA LYS A 972 53.52 25.85 -14.88
C LYS A 972 53.31 26.74 -16.13
N PRO A 973 52.10 27.29 -16.37
CA PRO A 973 50.96 27.50 -15.45
C PRO A 973 49.85 26.45 -15.53
#